data_AF-A0A6I4NES6-F1
#
_entry.id   AF-A0A6I4NES6-F1
#
_cell.length_a   1.000
_cell.length_b   1.000
_cell.length_c   1.000
_cell.angle_alpha   90.00
_cell.angle_beta   90.00
_cell.angle_gamma   90.00
#
_symmetry.space_group_name_H-M   'P 1'
#
loop_
_entity.id
_entity.type
_entity.pdbx_description
1 polymer ?
#
loop_
_entity_poly.entity_id
_entity_poly.type
_entity_poly.pdbx_seq_one_letter_code
_entity_poly.pdbx_strand_id
1 'polypeptide(L)'
;MKVIIKFFAIAVLLSIGQKAYSQDADFHVYLSLGQSNMEGYAKIEPQDKVGVDDRFQVLAAVNCAEMDRKKGNWYTAVPPLCRCNTGLTPIDYFGRNMIANLPKNIKVGVINVAVGGCKIELFDKNKTAEYVATAPDWMKGILKQYDDNPYQRLVEMAKIAQKKGVIKGILLHQGESNTGDTLWPKKVKIVYDNLIKDLNLDPKKVPLLSGETVGEEQNGKCASMNKIIATLPQTLPNSYVISSRGCTAEPDILHFNAAGYRALGKRYAQKMLSLLGYKFEDPKGILRVQAPLGFDLLNTNIPAGKIETISYESKTVGSQRKVTVYTPPGFNKKKKYPVLYLLHGIGGDEKEWLNGGTPQLILDNLYAEGKVEPMIVVMPNGRAMKDDSASGNIMAADKVQAFATFEKDLLNDLIPFIEKKYPTLKDSQHRAIAGLSMGGGQSLNFGLGNLDQFAWVGAFSAAPNTKMPEELLPNPVEAKKKLKLLWISCGDNDWLIGNSKRTHDYLYQKDVPHIYYIEPGVHDFKVWKNGLYMFSQFLFKTVEESDFARYTILGSQAETNIRNAKYPQILPDNRVVFKVKAPEAAKVQIDLGKKYDMVKDEEGTWSTTTDVINKGFNYYSLLIDGVAVADPASESFYGMGRMASGIEIPNKEGDFYALKNVPHGDIRIKKYFSKATNSWREMYVYTPPGYDNGAQKYPVLYLLHGGGEDQSGWATQGKANLILDNLIAENKAKPMVIAMLDGNMGNTGGIAGFNENALKAFENELKNGAIPYVESNFKVQTDAKNRALAGLSMGGLQTLYAGVKNSDLFSSIGVFSSGWWANNATLSAPQYEFMKNNAAIINSNIKNFWISMGGKEDIAYENCKIMMSKFDQLGIKYKYSEYPGGHTWPVWRHDLFRFAPSLFN
;
A
#
# COMPACT_ATOMS: atom_id res chain seq x y z
N MET A 1 -36.05 65.95 38.85
CA MET A 1 -36.76 64.66 38.69
C MET A 1 -37.56 64.73 37.40
N LYS A 2 -37.21 63.87 36.43
CA LYS A 2 -38.02 63.40 35.29
C LYS A 2 -38.58 64.41 34.27
N VAL A 3 -38.31 64.09 33.00
CA VAL A 3 -38.93 64.53 31.74
C VAL A 3 -38.40 65.83 31.15
N ILE A 4 -37.41 65.71 30.25
CA ILE A 4 -37.30 66.36 28.90
C ILE A 4 -35.95 65.90 28.31
N ILE A 5 -35.86 64.63 27.87
CA ILE A 5 -34.87 64.16 26.88
C ILE A 5 -35.57 63.05 26.08
N LYS A 6 -36.49 63.43 25.19
CA LYS A 6 -37.09 62.54 24.19
C LYS A 6 -37.50 63.36 22.96
N PHE A 7 -36.55 63.95 22.23
CA PHE A 7 -36.83 64.42 20.86
C PHE A 7 -35.63 64.49 19.90
N PHE A 8 -34.46 63.94 20.27
CA PHE A 8 -33.28 63.87 19.37
C PHE A 8 -32.79 62.44 19.06
N ALA A 9 -33.66 61.44 19.20
CA ALA A 9 -33.31 60.03 18.96
C ALA A 9 -34.13 59.36 17.82
N ILE A 10 -34.94 60.11 17.07
CA ILE A 10 -35.92 59.53 16.11
C ILE A 10 -35.67 59.97 14.65
N ALA A 11 -34.55 60.65 14.33
CA ALA A 11 -34.25 61.10 12.96
C ALA A 11 -32.94 60.56 12.34
N VAL A 12 -32.21 59.66 13.02
CA VAL A 12 -31.00 59.00 12.45
C VAL A 12 -31.18 57.47 12.27
N LEU A 13 -32.36 56.93 12.58
CA LEU A 13 -32.67 55.50 12.44
C LEU A 13 -33.35 55.13 11.10
N LEU A 14 -33.19 55.96 10.06
CA LEU A 14 -33.68 55.69 8.71
C LEU A 14 -32.60 55.98 7.66
N SER A 15 -31.45 55.30 7.80
CA SER A 15 -30.50 55.16 6.69
C SER A 15 -29.66 53.90 6.87
N ILE A 16 -29.83 52.97 5.91
CA ILE A 16 -28.94 51.85 5.57
C ILE A 16 -29.07 50.60 6.44
N GLY A 17 -30.17 49.86 6.27
CA GLY A 17 -30.24 48.43 6.56
C GLY A 17 -29.73 47.60 5.37
N GLN A 18 -28.45 47.73 4.99
CA GLN A 18 -27.81 46.66 4.21
C GLN A 18 -27.42 45.56 5.21
N LYS A 19 -28.13 44.43 5.19
CA LYS A 19 -27.68 43.20 5.85
C LYS A 19 -26.33 42.81 5.24
N ALA A 20 -25.23 43.20 5.86
CA ALA A 20 -23.92 42.68 5.55
C ALA A 20 -23.90 41.21 5.96
N TYR A 21 -24.02 40.30 4.99
CA TYR A 21 -23.74 38.88 5.22
C TYR A 21 -22.22 38.75 5.43
N SER A 22 -21.80 38.30 6.61
CA SER A 22 -20.39 37.96 6.85
C SER A 22 -20.07 36.71 6.03
N GLN A 23 -19.11 36.81 5.12
CA GLN A 23 -18.58 35.65 4.39
C GLN A 23 -17.94 34.66 5.36
N ASP A 24 -18.16 33.36 5.14
CA ASP A 24 -17.36 32.33 5.77
C ASP A 24 -15.98 32.30 5.11
N ALA A 25 -14.96 32.74 5.84
CA ALA A 25 -13.58 32.77 5.35
C ALA A 25 -13.05 31.36 5.03
N ASP A 26 -13.61 30.33 5.68
CA ASP A 26 -13.25 28.93 5.50
C ASP A 26 -14.07 28.25 4.38
N PHE A 27 -14.96 28.97 3.68
CA PHE A 27 -15.60 28.44 2.47
C PHE A 27 -14.96 29.02 1.22
N HIS A 28 -14.00 28.28 0.65
CA HIS A 28 -13.25 28.67 -0.54
C HIS A 28 -14.03 28.38 -1.81
N VAL A 29 -14.39 29.41 -2.58
CA VAL A 29 -15.16 29.29 -3.82
C VAL A 29 -14.28 29.51 -5.05
N TYR A 30 -14.47 28.69 -6.08
CA TYR A 30 -13.76 28.78 -7.36
C TYR A 30 -14.74 28.90 -8.53
N LEU A 31 -14.45 29.84 -9.43
CA LEU A 31 -15.23 30.07 -10.64
C LEU A 31 -14.59 29.29 -11.78
N SER A 32 -15.32 28.38 -12.41
CA SER A 32 -14.83 27.56 -13.51
C SER A 32 -15.56 27.94 -14.81
N LEU A 33 -14.78 28.22 -15.85
CA LEU A 33 -15.28 28.49 -17.19
C LEU A 33 -14.41 27.85 -18.27
N GLY A 34 -14.98 27.66 -19.45
CA GLY A 34 -14.23 27.10 -20.57
C GLY A 34 -15.10 26.42 -21.60
N GLN A 35 -14.44 25.57 -22.39
CA GLN A 35 -15.04 24.88 -23.53
C GLN A 35 -15.32 23.41 -23.19
N SER A 36 -15.25 22.53 -24.19
CA SER A 36 -15.59 21.09 -24.13
C SER A 36 -14.93 20.34 -22.97
N ASN A 37 -13.63 20.53 -22.75
CA ASN A 37 -12.92 19.90 -21.64
C ASN A 37 -13.36 20.41 -20.26
N MET A 38 -13.77 21.68 -20.12
CA MET A 38 -14.31 22.20 -18.86
C MET A 38 -15.77 21.78 -18.64
N GLU A 39 -16.55 21.72 -19.73
CA GLU A 39 -17.95 21.28 -19.75
C GLU A 39 -18.06 19.82 -19.29
N GLY A 40 -17.08 19.00 -19.67
CA GLY A 40 -16.93 17.62 -19.26
C GLY A 40 -17.41 16.68 -20.37
N TYR A 41 -16.46 16.11 -21.10
CA TYR A 41 -16.72 15.21 -22.23
C TYR A 41 -16.66 13.73 -21.82
N ALA A 42 -15.63 13.36 -21.08
CA ALA A 42 -15.38 11.99 -20.65
C ALA A 42 -16.55 11.37 -19.89
N LYS A 43 -16.79 10.09 -20.17
CA LYS A 43 -17.79 9.29 -19.45
C LYS A 43 -17.47 9.25 -17.95
N ILE A 44 -18.49 9.47 -17.13
CA ILE A 44 -18.39 9.32 -15.67
C ILE A 44 -18.33 7.82 -15.34
N GLU A 45 -17.29 7.40 -14.62
CA GLU A 45 -17.10 6.02 -14.17
C GLU A 45 -17.65 5.83 -12.74
N PRO A 46 -17.93 4.60 -12.28
CA PRO A 46 -18.44 4.35 -10.93
C PRO A 46 -17.59 4.96 -9.81
N GLN A 47 -16.26 4.95 -9.96
CA GLN A 47 -15.34 5.54 -9.00
C GLN A 47 -15.49 7.06 -8.83
N ASP A 48 -16.01 7.75 -9.85
CA ASP A 48 -16.21 9.19 -9.80
C ASP A 48 -17.48 9.57 -9.03
N LYS A 49 -18.39 8.63 -8.74
CA LYS A 49 -19.62 8.91 -8.00
C LYS A 49 -19.54 8.62 -6.51
N VAL A 50 -18.52 7.87 -6.09
CA VAL A 50 -18.34 7.43 -4.70
C VAL A 50 -17.32 8.28 -3.95
N GLY A 51 -17.46 8.36 -2.62
CA GLY A 51 -16.47 8.99 -1.74
C GLY A 51 -16.31 10.50 -1.93
N VAL A 52 -17.36 11.21 -2.35
CA VAL A 52 -17.35 12.68 -2.43
C VAL A 52 -17.66 13.25 -1.05
N ASP A 53 -16.64 13.83 -0.42
CA ASP A 53 -16.75 14.51 0.87
C ASP A 53 -17.71 15.71 0.76
N ASP A 54 -18.58 15.86 1.76
CA ASP A 54 -19.66 16.84 1.81
C ASP A 54 -19.18 18.31 1.91
N ARG A 55 -17.91 18.50 2.26
CA ARG A 55 -17.22 19.79 2.20
C ARG A 55 -16.92 20.24 0.77
N PHE A 56 -16.95 19.33 -0.22
CA PHE A 56 -16.84 19.70 -1.63
C PHE A 56 -18.24 19.90 -2.23
N GLN A 57 -18.55 21.15 -2.51
CA GLN A 57 -19.87 21.60 -2.93
C GLN A 57 -19.85 22.20 -4.34
N VAL A 58 -20.93 22.00 -5.08
CA VAL A 58 -21.20 22.66 -6.36
C VAL A 58 -22.42 23.57 -6.21
N LEU A 59 -22.31 24.80 -6.70
CA LEU A 59 -23.45 25.70 -6.83
C LEU A 59 -24.04 25.50 -8.23
N ALA A 60 -25.25 24.94 -8.29
CA ALA A 60 -25.87 24.57 -9.55
C ALA A 60 -26.12 25.81 -10.43
N ALA A 61 -25.47 25.87 -11.59
CA ALA A 61 -25.63 26.97 -12.54
C ALA A 61 -26.89 26.83 -13.41
N VAL A 62 -27.50 25.63 -13.51
CA VAL A 62 -28.74 25.36 -14.23
C VAL A 62 -29.67 24.48 -13.38
N ASN A 63 -30.94 24.40 -13.76
CA ASN A 63 -31.84 23.40 -13.17
C ASN A 63 -31.50 22.03 -13.72
N CYS A 64 -31.47 21.02 -12.85
CA CYS A 64 -31.23 19.64 -13.22
C CYS A 64 -32.20 18.68 -12.53
N ALA A 65 -33.27 18.33 -13.23
CA ALA A 65 -34.34 17.49 -12.69
C ALA A 65 -33.84 16.08 -12.34
N GLU A 66 -32.97 15.49 -13.15
CA GLU A 66 -32.44 14.13 -12.95
C GLU A 66 -31.63 13.97 -11.66
N MET A 67 -31.04 15.07 -11.17
CA MET A 67 -30.24 15.09 -9.94
C MET A 67 -30.93 15.84 -8.79
N ASP A 68 -32.19 16.24 -8.97
CA ASP A 68 -32.93 17.14 -8.06
C ASP A 68 -32.14 18.41 -7.67
N ARG A 69 -31.41 18.98 -8.65
CA ARG A 69 -30.66 20.24 -8.45
C ARG A 69 -31.44 21.43 -9.00
N LYS A 70 -31.57 22.48 -8.19
CA LYS A 70 -32.16 23.75 -8.59
C LYS A 70 -31.07 24.80 -8.74
N LYS A 71 -31.15 25.59 -9.81
CA LYS A 71 -30.26 26.74 -10.10
C LYS A 71 -30.16 27.64 -8.87
N GLY A 72 -28.93 27.98 -8.47
CA GLY A 72 -28.64 28.84 -7.32
C GLY A 72 -28.57 28.13 -5.97
N ASN A 73 -28.71 26.80 -5.90
CA ASN A 73 -28.55 26.02 -4.68
C ASN A 73 -27.24 25.23 -4.64
N TRP A 74 -26.73 25.02 -3.42
CA TRP A 74 -25.52 24.24 -3.13
C TRP A 74 -25.83 22.77 -2.92
N TYR A 75 -25.02 21.88 -3.50
CA TYR A 75 -25.11 20.43 -3.38
C TYR A 75 -23.71 19.83 -3.18
N THR A 76 -23.61 18.63 -2.62
CA THR A 76 -22.36 17.86 -2.70
C THR A 76 -21.98 17.67 -4.17
N ALA A 77 -20.73 17.93 -4.50
CA ALA A 77 -20.19 17.97 -5.87
C ALA A 77 -19.96 16.56 -6.44
N VAL A 78 -21.03 15.78 -6.52
CA VAL A 78 -21.06 14.51 -7.26
C VAL A 78 -21.24 14.82 -8.76
N PRO A 79 -20.41 14.29 -9.66
CA PRO A 79 -20.56 14.54 -11.09
C PRO A 79 -21.91 14.07 -11.66
N PRO A 80 -22.43 14.73 -12.71
CA PRO A 80 -21.81 15.85 -13.43
C PRO A 80 -21.90 17.20 -12.70
N LEU A 81 -20.90 18.07 -12.92
CA LEU A 81 -20.82 19.39 -12.26
C LEU A 81 -21.25 20.58 -13.13
N CYS A 82 -21.20 20.45 -14.46
CA CYS A 82 -21.56 21.54 -15.37
C CYS A 82 -23.08 21.60 -15.60
N ARG A 83 -23.66 20.55 -16.19
CA ARG A 83 -25.10 20.41 -16.50
C ARG A 83 -25.52 18.94 -16.42
N CYS A 84 -26.82 18.64 -16.52
CA CYS A 84 -27.34 17.27 -16.34
C CYS A 84 -26.69 16.22 -17.25
N ASN A 85 -26.48 16.61 -18.51
CA ASN A 85 -26.14 15.65 -19.56
C ASN A 85 -24.66 15.74 -19.96
N THR A 86 -23.83 16.33 -19.10
CA THR A 86 -22.37 16.42 -19.33
C THR A 86 -21.65 15.28 -18.62
N GLY A 87 -20.40 15.05 -19.01
CA GLY A 87 -19.51 14.07 -18.43
C GLY A 87 -18.72 14.57 -17.22
N LEU A 88 -17.62 13.86 -16.94
CA LEU A 88 -16.63 14.21 -15.93
C LEU A 88 -15.85 15.45 -16.39
N THR A 89 -15.50 16.36 -15.48
CA THR A 89 -14.69 17.56 -15.76
C THR A 89 -13.43 17.56 -14.88
N PRO A 90 -12.33 18.23 -15.26
CA PRO A 90 -11.19 18.43 -14.36
C PRO A 90 -11.58 18.99 -12.98
N ILE A 91 -12.70 19.72 -12.89
CA ILE A 91 -13.18 20.31 -11.65
C ILE A 91 -13.59 19.26 -10.61
N ASP A 92 -14.05 18.08 -11.05
CA ASP A 92 -14.40 16.98 -10.15
C ASP A 92 -13.24 16.56 -9.27
N TYR A 93 -12.05 16.47 -9.87
CA TYR A 93 -10.84 16.07 -9.16
C TYR A 93 -10.03 17.24 -8.66
N PHE A 94 -10.23 18.45 -9.17
CA PHE A 94 -9.76 19.67 -8.50
C PHE A 94 -10.31 19.73 -7.08
N GLY A 95 -11.63 19.74 -6.89
CA GLY A 95 -12.23 19.93 -5.57
C GLY A 95 -11.90 18.82 -4.59
N ARG A 96 -11.90 17.56 -5.03
CA ARG A 96 -11.49 16.40 -4.22
C ARG A 96 -10.05 16.50 -3.72
N ASN A 97 -9.15 16.96 -4.58
CA ASN A 97 -7.75 17.12 -4.20
C ASN A 97 -7.54 18.34 -3.30
N MET A 98 -8.34 19.40 -3.45
CA MET A 98 -8.35 20.55 -2.54
C MET A 98 -8.82 20.15 -1.14
N ILE A 99 -10.00 19.55 -0.98
CA ILE A 99 -10.57 19.18 0.33
C ILE A 99 -9.72 18.18 1.10
N ALA A 100 -9.01 17.30 0.40
CA ALA A 100 -8.14 16.31 1.03
C ALA A 100 -6.84 16.92 1.59
N ASN A 101 -6.49 18.13 1.14
CA ASN A 101 -5.26 18.83 1.50
C ASN A 101 -5.49 20.11 2.30
N LEU A 102 -6.74 20.56 2.40
CA LEU A 102 -7.13 21.70 3.23
C LEU A 102 -7.50 21.23 4.65
N PRO A 103 -7.28 22.08 5.67
CA PRO A 103 -7.80 21.88 7.02
C PRO A 103 -9.27 21.42 7.03
N LYS A 104 -9.62 20.54 7.98
CA LYS A 104 -10.96 19.90 8.03
C LYS A 104 -12.12 20.87 8.16
N ASN A 105 -11.88 22.07 8.71
CA ASN A 105 -12.88 23.15 8.80
C ASN A 105 -13.14 23.85 7.45
N ILE A 106 -12.24 23.75 6.48
CA ILE A 106 -12.36 24.42 5.20
C ILE A 106 -13.23 23.61 4.23
N LYS A 107 -14.18 24.30 3.60
CA LYS A 107 -15.03 23.81 2.52
C LYS A 107 -14.56 24.36 1.19
N VAL A 108 -14.82 23.60 0.12
CA VAL A 108 -14.50 23.99 -1.26
C VAL A 108 -15.77 24.02 -2.07
N GLY A 109 -16.09 25.18 -2.64
CA GLY A 109 -17.23 25.42 -3.51
C GLY A 109 -16.78 25.64 -4.94
N VAL A 110 -17.48 25.07 -5.92
CA VAL A 110 -17.23 25.33 -7.34
C VAL A 110 -18.50 25.80 -8.05
N ILE A 111 -18.33 26.71 -9.00
CA ILE A 111 -19.36 27.12 -9.95
C ILE A 111 -18.81 26.77 -11.34
N ASN A 112 -19.41 25.82 -12.05
CA ASN A 112 -18.94 25.43 -13.37
C ASN A 112 -19.91 25.89 -14.47
N VAL A 113 -19.48 26.86 -15.28
CA VAL A 113 -20.22 27.38 -16.44
C VAL A 113 -19.34 27.26 -17.67
N ALA A 114 -19.60 26.25 -18.50
CA ALA A 114 -18.81 25.96 -19.68
C ALA A 114 -19.70 25.52 -20.84
N VAL A 115 -19.23 25.77 -22.07
CA VAL A 115 -19.96 25.46 -23.30
C VAL A 115 -19.00 24.82 -24.31
N GLY A 116 -19.22 23.56 -24.66
CA GLY A 116 -18.45 22.86 -25.69
C GLY A 116 -18.45 23.62 -27.01
N GLY A 117 -17.32 23.64 -27.73
CA GLY A 117 -17.16 24.32 -29.02
C GLY A 117 -17.42 25.82 -29.07
N CYS A 118 -17.49 26.53 -27.92
CA CYS A 118 -17.56 27.99 -27.93
C CYS A 118 -16.17 28.61 -28.04
N LYS A 119 -16.07 29.86 -28.48
CA LYS A 119 -14.86 30.68 -28.29
C LYS A 119 -14.91 31.43 -26.96
N ILE A 120 -13.77 31.89 -26.47
CA ILE A 120 -13.69 32.67 -25.21
C ILE A 120 -14.54 33.95 -25.24
N GLU A 121 -14.80 34.51 -26.43
CA GLU A 121 -15.64 35.68 -26.65
C GLU A 121 -17.09 35.49 -26.20
N LEU A 122 -17.58 34.25 -26.11
CA LEU A 122 -18.90 33.98 -25.51
C LEU A 122 -18.96 34.45 -24.04
N PHE A 123 -17.82 34.44 -23.35
CA PHE A 123 -17.67 34.94 -21.98
C PHE A 123 -17.23 36.42 -21.91
N ASP A 124 -17.08 37.11 -23.03
CA ASP A 124 -16.87 38.56 -23.05
C ASP A 124 -18.21 39.27 -22.96
N LYS A 125 -18.48 39.93 -21.81
CA LYS A 125 -19.70 40.68 -21.50
C LYS A 125 -20.20 41.57 -22.64
N ASN A 126 -19.31 42.17 -23.41
CA ASN A 126 -19.68 43.10 -24.49
C ASN A 126 -19.87 42.41 -25.84
N LYS A 127 -19.49 41.13 -25.97
CA LYS A 127 -19.58 40.35 -27.21
C LYS A 127 -20.55 39.17 -27.13
N THR A 128 -21.00 38.77 -25.93
CA THR A 128 -21.89 37.62 -25.74
C THR A 128 -23.12 37.67 -26.65
N ALA A 129 -23.82 38.82 -26.73
CA ALA A 129 -25.02 38.95 -27.56
C ALA A 129 -24.74 38.77 -29.07
N GLU A 130 -23.65 39.35 -29.56
CA GLU A 130 -23.19 39.19 -30.95
C GLU A 130 -22.80 37.73 -31.23
N TYR A 131 -22.06 37.12 -30.31
CA TYR A 131 -21.64 35.72 -30.43
C TYR A 131 -22.85 34.79 -30.50
N VAL A 132 -23.83 34.96 -29.60
CA VAL A 132 -25.06 34.15 -29.56
C VAL A 132 -25.86 34.27 -30.84
N ALA A 133 -25.96 35.46 -31.43
CA ALA A 133 -26.67 35.67 -32.70
C ALA A 133 -26.06 34.86 -33.86
N THR A 134 -24.76 34.59 -33.81
CA THR A 134 -24.02 33.82 -34.82
C THR A 134 -23.71 32.38 -34.40
N ALA A 135 -24.18 31.95 -33.22
CA ALA A 135 -23.88 30.63 -32.69
C ALA A 135 -24.53 29.53 -33.55
N PRO A 136 -23.84 28.39 -33.76
CA PRO A 136 -24.39 27.28 -34.53
C PRO A 136 -25.60 26.67 -33.82
N ASP A 137 -26.52 26.09 -34.58
CA ASP A 137 -27.82 25.63 -34.04
C ASP A 137 -27.69 24.61 -32.91
N TRP A 138 -26.68 23.72 -32.98
CA TRP A 138 -26.41 22.73 -31.93
C TRP A 138 -26.05 23.38 -30.57
N MET A 139 -25.51 24.61 -30.58
CA MET A 139 -25.11 25.34 -29.38
C MET A 139 -26.27 26.16 -28.78
N LYS A 140 -27.27 26.55 -29.57
CA LYS A 140 -28.39 27.39 -29.10
C LYS A 140 -29.16 26.75 -27.93
N GLY A 141 -29.36 25.43 -27.96
CA GLY A 141 -30.00 24.69 -26.85
C GLY A 141 -29.16 24.69 -25.56
N ILE A 142 -27.84 24.73 -25.69
CA ILE A 142 -26.90 24.85 -24.56
C ILE A 142 -27.00 26.27 -23.96
N LEU A 143 -26.92 27.29 -24.81
CA LEU A 143 -26.93 28.70 -24.42
C LEU A 143 -28.22 29.10 -23.70
N LYS A 144 -29.37 28.60 -24.16
CA LYS A 144 -30.67 28.85 -23.51
C LYS A 144 -30.73 28.42 -22.05
N GLN A 145 -29.99 27.38 -21.65
CA GLN A 145 -29.95 26.97 -20.23
C GLN A 145 -29.25 28.01 -19.33
N TYR A 146 -28.40 28.84 -19.94
CA TYR A 146 -27.71 29.97 -19.33
C TYR A 146 -28.37 31.32 -19.66
N ASP A 147 -29.64 31.31 -20.06
CA ASP A 147 -30.40 32.49 -20.51
C ASP A 147 -29.66 33.26 -21.63
N ASP A 148 -29.03 32.51 -22.54
CA ASP A 148 -28.21 33.02 -23.64
C ASP A 148 -27.02 33.90 -23.19
N ASN A 149 -26.65 33.85 -21.90
CA ASN A 149 -25.55 34.65 -21.38
C ASN A 149 -24.73 33.91 -20.30
N PRO A 150 -23.80 33.02 -20.70
CA PRO A 150 -22.95 32.27 -19.78
C PRO A 150 -22.09 33.15 -18.86
N TYR A 151 -21.60 34.29 -19.35
CA TYR A 151 -20.86 35.26 -18.52
C TYR A 151 -21.74 35.78 -17.37
N GLN A 152 -22.93 36.28 -17.71
CA GLN A 152 -23.87 36.81 -16.73
C GLN A 152 -24.31 35.72 -15.75
N ARG A 153 -24.55 34.48 -16.23
CA ARG A 153 -24.86 33.36 -15.35
C ARG A 153 -23.74 33.08 -14.34
N LEU A 154 -22.47 33.10 -14.79
CA LEU A 154 -21.33 32.93 -13.90
C LEU A 154 -21.27 34.04 -12.83
N VAL A 155 -21.50 35.30 -13.22
CA VAL A 155 -21.57 36.44 -12.30
C VAL A 155 -22.72 36.30 -11.29
N GLU A 156 -23.90 35.87 -11.73
CA GLU A 156 -25.06 35.64 -10.86
C GLU A 156 -24.77 34.58 -9.79
N MET A 157 -24.22 33.44 -10.21
CA MET A 157 -23.87 32.36 -9.28
C MET A 157 -22.74 32.80 -8.34
N ALA A 158 -21.74 33.52 -8.85
CA ALA A 158 -20.67 34.06 -8.02
C ALA A 158 -21.18 35.04 -6.96
N LYS A 159 -22.14 35.92 -7.27
CA LYS A 159 -22.78 36.80 -6.29
C LYS A 159 -23.60 36.05 -5.24
N ILE A 160 -24.21 34.93 -5.61
CA ILE A 160 -24.85 34.03 -4.63
C ILE A 160 -23.80 33.40 -3.72
N ALA A 161 -22.69 32.92 -4.29
CA ALA A 161 -21.62 32.31 -3.54
C ALA A 161 -20.92 33.28 -2.58
N GLN A 162 -20.73 34.55 -2.96
CA GLN A 162 -20.19 35.62 -2.11
C GLN A 162 -21.03 35.92 -0.86
N LYS A 163 -22.27 35.42 -0.77
CA LYS A 163 -23.07 35.51 0.46
C LYS A 163 -22.70 34.44 1.49
N LYS A 164 -21.96 33.39 1.08
CA LYS A 164 -21.60 32.25 1.92
C LYS A 164 -20.10 32.06 2.05
N GLY A 165 -19.32 32.30 1.00
CA GLY A 165 -17.88 32.03 0.99
C GLY A 165 -17.08 33.10 0.26
N VAL A 166 -15.77 32.86 0.17
CA VAL A 166 -14.79 33.77 -0.43
C VAL A 166 -14.32 33.20 -1.77
N ILE A 167 -14.38 33.99 -2.84
CA ILE A 167 -13.84 33.59 -4.14
C ILE A 167 -12.31 33.62 -4.07
N LYS A 168 -11.67 32.46 -4.26
CA LYS A 168 -10.22 32.27 -4.11
C LYS A 168 -9.49 32.07 -5.43
N GLY A 169 -10.20 31.91 -6.55
CA GLY A 169 -9.57 31.75 -7.86
C GLY A 169 -10.55 31.52 -9.00
N ILE A 170 -10.02 31.65 -10.21
CA ILE A 170 -10.73 31.38 -11.47
C ILE A 170 -10.01 30.23 -12.19
N LEU A 171 -10.75 29.23 -12.63
CA LEU A 171 -10.26 28.05 -13.33
C LEU A 171 -10.77 28.11 -14.77
N LEU A 172 -9.84 28.15 -15.73
CA LEU A 172 -10.12 28.21 -17.15
C LEU A 172 -9.59 26.96 -17.83
N HIS A 173 -10.37 26.32 -18.67
CA HIS A 173 -9.83 25.30 -19.58
C HIS A 173 -10.14 25.68 -21.02
N GLN A 174 -9.07 25.86 -21.80
CA GLN A 174 -9.18 26.14 -23.21
C GLN A 174 -9.57 24.88 -24.00
N GLY A 175 -10.38 25.04 -25.04
CA GLY A 175 -10.72 23.97 -25.99
C GLY A 175 -10.37 24.35 -27.42
N GLU A 176 -11.10 23.75 -28.36
CA GLU A 176 -10.80 23.72 -29.79
C GLU A 176 -11.01 25.04 -30.54
N SER A 177 -11.95 25.88 -30.13
CA SER A 177 -12.47 26.92 -31.04
C SER A 177 -11.60 28.17 -31.14
N ASN A 178 -10.61 28.34 -30.25
CA ASN A 178 -9.60 29.40 -30.35
C ASN A 178 -8.21 28.86 -30.74
N THR A 179 -8.09 27.61 -31.21
CA THR A 179 -6.79 27.06 -31.63
C THR A 179 -6.12 27.95 -32.67
N GLY A 180 -4.89 28.39 -32.37
CA GLY A 180 -4.09 29.26 -33.24
C GLY A 180 -4.35 30.78 -33.05
N ASP A 181 -5.30 31.18 -32.21
CA ASP A 181 -5.63 32.59 -31.97
C ASP A 181 -4.60 33.27 -31.06
N THR A 182 -3.63 33.98 -31.64
CA THR A 182 -2.56 34.66 -30.90
C THR A 182 -3.06 35.82 -30.03
N LEU A 183 -4.30 36.31 -30.23
CA LEU A 183 -4.92 37.34 -29.40
C LEU A 183 -5.66 36.76 -28.19
N TRP A 184 -5.73 35.43 -28.07
CA TRP A 184 -6.43 34.75 -26.99
C TRP A 184 -6.03 35.20 -25.58
N PRO A 185 -4.74 35.40 -25.22
CA PRO A 185 -4.36 35.91 -23.90
C PRO A 185 -5.01 37.27 -23.56
N LYS A 186 -5.12 38.16 -24.55
CA LYS A 186 -5.78 39.47 -24.38
C LYS A 186 -7.28 39.31 -24.17
N LYS A 187 -7.92 38.37 -24.88
CA LYS A 187 -9.35 38.06 -24.73
C LYS A 187 -9.65 37.47 -23.35
N VAL A 188 -8.83 36.53 -22.87
CA VAL A 188 -8.93 36.01 -21.48
C VAL A 188 -8.77 37.12 -20.47
N LYS A 189 -7.83 38.04 -20.67
CA LYS A 189 -7.65 39.19 -19.77
C LYS A 189 -8.91 40.05 -19.69
N ILE A 190 -9.60 40.32 -20.80
CA ILE A 190 -10.87 41.07 -20.80
C ILE A 190 -11.92 40.36 -19.94
N VAL A 191 -12.10 39.05 -20.11
CA VAL A 191 -13.04 38.25 -19.31
C VAL A 191 -12.67 38.30 -17.83
N TYR A 192 -11.38 38.12 -17.50
CA TYR A 192 -10.87 38.20 -16.13
C TYR A 192 -11.11 39.58 -15.51
N ASP A 193 -10.71 40.66 -16.17
CA ASP A 193 -10.87 42.03 -15.67
C ASP A 193 -12.36 42.36 -15.42
N ASN A 194 -13.24 41.92 -16.32
CA ASN A 194 -14.67 42.07 -16.16
C ASN A 194 -15.19 41.30 -14.94
N LEU A 195 -14.77 40.04 -14.72
CA LEU A 195 -15.14 39.26 -13.53
C LEU A 195 -14.63 39.91 -12.24
N ILE A 196 -13.37 40.38 -12.22
CA ILE A 196 -12.80 41.07 -11.08
C ILE A 196 -13.62 42.32 -10.74
N LYS A 197 -13.98 43.11 -11.76
CA LYS A 197 -14.78 44.33 -11.60
C LYS A 197 -16.21 44.04 -11.14
N ASP A 198 -16.93 43.17 -11.86
CA ASP A 198 -18.37 42.94 -11.64
C ASP A 198 -18.66 42.18 -10.32
N LEU A 199 -17.65 41.50 -9.76
CA LEU A 199 -17.71 40.80 -8.48
C LEU A 199 -16.96 41.52 -7.35
N ASN A 200 -16.37 42.69 -7.62
CA ASN A 200 -15.60 43.47 -6.65
C ASN A 200 -14.50 42.65 -5.95
N LEU A 201 -13.68 41.95 -6.75
CA LEU A 201 -12.61 41.07 -6.27
C LEU A 201 -11.25 41.79 -6.24
N ASP A 202 -10.34 41.31 -5.40
CA ASP A 202 -8.94 41.77 -5.41
C ASP A 202 -8.13 40.93 -6.42
N PRO A 203 -7.64 41.52 -7.53
CA PRO A 203 -6.90 40.79 -8.55
C PRO A 203 -5.58 40.20 -8.04
N LYS A 204 -5.05 40.64 -6.89
CA LYS A 204 -3.86 40.01 -6.27
C LYS A 204 -4.19 38.73 -5.51
N LYS A 205 -5.44 38.57 -5.07
CA LYS A 205 -5.89 37.42 -4.25
C LYS A 205 -6.66 36.36 -5.05
N VAL A 206 -7.03 36.67 -6.29
CA VAL A 206 -7.82 35.79 -7.16
C VAL A 206 -7.01 35.44 -8.41
N PRO A 207 -6.13 34.42 -8.33
CA PRO A 207 -5.36 33.96 -9.49
C PRO A 207 -6.27 33.28 -10.53
N LEU A 208 -5.83 33.31 -11.80
CA LEU A 208 -6.43 32.54 -12.88
C LEU A 208 -5.54 31.34 -13.24
N LEU A 209 -6.05 30.12 -13.16
CA LEU A 209 -5.34 28.92 -13.60
C LEU A 209 -5.93 28.46 -14.93
N SER A 210 -5.08 28.29 -15.95
CA SER A 210 -5.48 27.88 -17.29
C SER A 210 -4.88 26.53 -17.68
N GLY A 211 -5.70 25.55 -18.02
CA GLY A 211 -5.25 24.24 -18.50
C GLY A 211 -4.84 24.24 -19.95
N GLU A 212 -3.78 23.48 -20.25
CA GLU A 212 -3.39 23.11 -21.61
C GLU A 212 -4.39 22.14 -22.24
N THR A 213 -4.49 22.19 -23.56
CA THR A 213 -5.20 21.20 -24.38
C THR A 213 -4.37 19.91 -24.53
N VAL A 214 -4.94 18.84 -25.10
CA VAL A 214 -4.21 17.58 -25.37
C VAL A 214 -2.89 17.89 -26.08
N GLY A 215 -1.78 17.39 -25.54
CA GLY A 215 -0.43 17.80 -25.93
C GLY A 215 0.06 17.19 -27.25
N GLU A 216 1.15 17.76 -27.78
CA GLU A 216 1.79 17.30 -29.03
C GLU A 216 2.27 15.85 -28.89
N GLU A 217 2.62 15.40 -27.69
CA GLU A 217 3.08 14.04 -27.41
C GLU A 217 2.02 12.95 -27.64
N GLN A 218 0.75 13.33 -27.73
CA GLN A 218 -0.39 12.46 -28.05
C GLN A 218 -1.03 12.83 -29.40
N ASN A 219 -0.31 13.58 -30.25
CA ASN A 219 -0.83 14.13 -31.50
C ASN A 219 -2.13 14.95 -31.32
N GLY A 220 -2.27 15.67 -30.20
CA GLY A 220 -3.49 16.42 -29.88
C GLY A 220 -3.87 17.41 -30.98
N LYS A 221 -5.14 17.42 -31.41
CA LYS A 221 -5.63 18.28 -32.50
C LYS A 221 -5.41 19.77 -32.25
N CYS A 222 -5.44 20.16 -30.99
CA CYS A 222 -5.31 21.56 -30.56
C CYS A 222 -3.97 21.87 -29.92
N ALA A 223 -2.99 20.94 -29.98
CA ALA A 223 -1.74 21.05 -29.24
C ALA A 223 -0.94 22.33 -29.56
N SER A 224 -1.06 22.87 -30.78
CA SER A 224 -0.46 24.15 -31.16
C SER A 224 -0.93 25.32 -30.29
N MET A 225 -2.14 25.22 -29.71
CA MET A 225 -2.70 26.22 -28.79
C MET A 225 -1.91 26.30 -27.48
N ASN A 226 -1.24 25.22 -27.05
CA ASN A 226 -0.49 25.21 -25.79
C ASN A 226 0.66 26.23 -25.82
N LYS A 227 1.26 26.49 -26.99
CA LYS A 227 2.28 27.55 -27.18
C LYS A 227 1.69 28.94 -26.91
N ILE A 228 0.43 29.17 -27.26
CA ILE A 228 -0.27 30.44 -27.01
C ILE A 228 -0.69 30.52 -25.54
N ILE A 229 -1.26 29.46 -24.97
CA ILE A 229 -1.65 29.40 -23.55
C ILE A 229 -0.44 29.69 -22.65
N ALA A 230 0.75 29.18 -22.99
CA ALA A 230 2.00 29.44 -22.27
C ALA A 230 2.37 30.94 -22.16
N THR A 231 1.86 31.80 -23.05
CA THR A 231 2.11 33.24 -23.02
C THR A 231 1.14 34.01 -22.12
N LEU A 232 0.08 33.37 -21.61
CA LEU A 232 -0.93 34.02 -20.76
C LEU A 232 -0.34 34.75 -19.54
N PRO A 233 0.64 34.20 -18.79
CA PRO A 233 1.26 34.90 -17.67
C PRO A 233 1.97 36.22 -18.05
N GLN A 234 2.36 36.39 -19.31
CA GLN A 234 2.95 37.64 -19.80
C GLN A 234 1.90 38.76 -19.92
N THR A 235 0.65 38.40 -20.24
CA THR A 235 -0.47 39.34 -20.39
C THR A 235 -1.25 39.53 -19.08
N LEU A 236 -1.32 38.48 -18.25
CA LEU A 236 -1.99 38.47 -16.96
C LEU A 236 -1.04 37.88 -15.90
N PRO A 237 -0.24 38.70 -15.19
CA PRO A 237 0.81 38.20 -14.29
C PRO A 237 0.32 37.30 -13.14
N ASN A 238 -0.90 37.52 -12.63
CA ASN A 238 -1.52 36.63 -11.64
C ASN A 238 -2.27 35.46 -12.31
N SER A 239 -1.64 34.83 -13.31
CA SER A 239 -2.16 33.65 -13.96
C SER A 239 -1.10 32.56 -14.10
N TYR A 240 -1.56 31.31 -14.16
CA TYR A 240 -0.71 30.13 -14.14
C TYR A 240 -1.22 29.09 -15.14
N VAL A 241 -0.30 28.50 -15.88
CA VAL A 241 -0.61 27.44 -16.85
C VAL A 241 -0.50 26.08 -16.17
N ILE A 242 -1.51 25.24 -16.36
CA ILE A 242 -1.59 23.88 -15.83
C ILE A 242 -1.30 22.91 -16.96
N SER A 243 -0.17 22.22 -16.86
CA SER A 243 0.27 21.37 -17.96
C SER A 243 -0.59 20.13 -18.14
N SER A 244 -0.85 19.76 -19.39
CA SER A 244 -1.57 18.56 -19.79
C SER A 244 -0.66 17.38 -20.12
N ARG A 245 0.67 17.57 -20.09
CA ARG A 245 1.64 16.53 -20.49
C ARG A 245 1.39 15.21 -19.75
N GLY A 246 1.18 14.13 -20.48
CA GLY A 246 0.93 12.79 -19.91
C GLY A 246 -0.49 12.57 -19.35
N CYS A 247 -1.42 13.51 -19.52
CA CYS A 247 -2.84 13.27 -19.28
C CYS A 247 -3.42 12.52 -20.48
N THR A 248 -4.03 11.35 -20.26
CA THR A 248 -4.54 10.49 -21.35
C THR A 248 -5.74 11.09 -22.09
N ALA A 249 -5.73 11.00 -23.41
CA ALA A 249 -6.78 11.51 -24.29
C ALA A 249 -7.86 10.48 -24.63
N GLU A 250 -9.02 10.95 -25.08
CA GLU A 250 -10.00 10.17 -25.84
C GLU A 250 -9.49 9.91 -27.28
N PRO A 251 -10.04 8.91 -28.00
CA PRO A 251 -9.65 8.62 -29.39
C PRO A 251 -9.83 9.80 -30.35
N ASP A 252 -10.69 10.76 -30.02
CA ASP A 252 -10.87 11.97 -30.82
C ASP A 252 -9.69 12.95 -30.74
N ILE A 253 -8.72 12.70 -29.85
CA ILE A 253 -7.49 13.47 -29.57
C ILE A 253 -7.74 14.97 -29.36
N LEU A 254 -8.96 15.30 -28.95
CA LEU A 254 -9.45 16.64 -28.64
C LEU A 254 -9.76 16.76 -27.15
N HIS A 255 -10.37 15.71 -26.59
CA HIS A 255 -10.77 15.63 -25.20
C HIS A 255 -9.85 14.71 -24.40
N PHE A 256 -9.70 15.00 -23.12
CA PHE A 256 -9.12 14.03 -22.20
C PHE A 256 -10.15 12.96 -21.83
N ASN A 257 -9.70 11.73 -21.64
CA ASN A 257 -10.56 10.68 -21.08
C ASN A 257 -10.70 10.86 -19.54
N ALA A 258 -11.47 9.99 -18.89
CA ALA A 258 -11.73 10.11 -17.46
C ALA A 258 -10.44 10.13 -16.62
N ALA A 259 -9.46 9.27 -16.93
CA ALA A 259 -8.15 9.27 -16.26
C ALA A 259 -7.36 10.56 -16.50
N GLY A 260 -7.41 11.12 -17.71
CA GLY A 260 -6.79 12.39 -18.04
C GLY A 260 -7.38 13.56 -17.25
N TYR A 261 -8.72 13.63 -17.12
CA TYR A 261 -9.38 14.66 -16.28
C TYR A 261 -9.05 14.53 -14.80
N ARG A 262 -8.92 13.32 -14.26
CA ARG A 262 -8.46 13.10 -12.88
C ARG A 262 -7.07 13.66 -12.67
N ALA A 263 -6.14 13.32 -13.56
CA ALA A 263 -4.76 13.79 -13.52
C ALA A 263 -4.68 15.32 -13.65
N LEU A 264 -5.45 15.90 -14.57
CA LEU A 264 -5.44 17.34 -14.81
C LEU A 264 -6.07 18.11 -13.64
N GLY A 265 -7.22 17.66 -13.12
CA GLY A 265 -7.88 18.22 -11.95
C GLY A 265 -6.98 18.25 -10.72
N LYS A 266 -6.22 17.18 -10.50
CA LYS A 266 -5.18 17.13 -9.45
C LYS A 266 -4.10 18.19 -9.63
N ARG A 267 -3.65 18.46 -10.87
CA ARG A 267 -2.63 19.51 -11.13
C ARG A 267 -3.17 20.91 -10.90
N TYR A 268 -4.44 21.18 -11.25
CA TYR A 268 -5.11 22.42 -10.85
C TYR A 268 -5.11 22.58 -9.33
N ALA A 269 -5.45 21.52 -8.59
CA ALA A 269 -5.50 21.55 -7.13
C ALA A 269 -4.11 21.76 -6.52
N GLN A 270 -3.09 21.04 -7.00
CA GLN A 270 -1.69 21.22 -6.60
C GLN A 270 -1.24 22.67 -6.74
N LYS A 271 -1.51 23.28 -7.90
CA LYS A 271 -1.10 24.67 -8.13
C LYS A 271 -1.84 25.64 -7.22
N MET A 272 -3.16 25.48 -7.07
CA MET A 272 -3.96 26.32 -6.17
C MET A 272 -3.54 26.15 -4.70
N LEU A 273 -3.34 24.90 -4.28
CA LEU A 273 -2.52 24.42 -3.16
C LEU A 273 -1.41 25.38 -2.76
N SER A 274 -0.42 25.40 -3.66
CA SER A 274 0.80 26.17 -3.53
C SER A 274 0.55 27.67 -3.42
N LEU A 275 -0.40 28.22 -4.17
CA LEU A 275 -0.72 29.65 -4.14
C LEU A 275 -1.38 30.08 -2.83
N LEU A 276 -2.11 29.17 -2.19
CA LEU A 276 -2.72 29.38 -0.88
C LEU A 276 -1.76 29.09 0.29
N GLY A 277 -0.55 28.61 0.02
CA GLY A 277 0.45 28.29 1.03
C GLY A 277 0.29 26.92 1.70
N TYR A 278 -0.50 26.01 1.13
CA TYR A 278 -0.64 24.64 1.63
C TYR A 278 0.26 23.68 0.84
N LYS A 279 0.80 22.67 1.53
CA LYS A 279 1.49 21.55 0.91
C LYS A 279 0.46 20.61 0.29
N PHE A 280 0.76 20.11 -0.91
CA PHE A 280 -0.04 19.06 -1.53
C PHE A 280 0.51 17.69 -1.13
N GLU A 281 -0.30 16.92 -0.42
CA GLU A 281 -0.13 15.52 -0.11
C GLU A 281 -1.15 14.71 -0.90
N ASP A 282 -0.70 13.69 -1.62
CA ASP A 282 -1.59 12.87 -2.43
C ASP A 282 -2.29 11.82 -1.55
N PRO A 283 -3.61 11.90 -1.32
CA PRO A 283 -4.32 10.97 -0.45
C PRO A 283 -4.45 9.57 -1.05
N LYS A 284 -4.20 9.42 -2.36
CA LYS A 284 -4.15 8.14 -3.08
C LYS A 284 -2.83 7.99 -3.83
N GLY A 285 -1.74 8.39 -3.17
CA GLY A 285 -0.37 8.05 -3.55
C GLY A 285 -0.09 7.99 -5.06
N ILE A 286 0.43 9.06 -5.61
CA ILE A 286 1.70 8.91 -6.31
C ILE A 286 2.63 8.34 -5.25
N LEU A 287 2.60 7.00 -5.14
CA LEU A 287 3.81 6.22 -4.96
C LEU A 287 4.86 7.01 -5.74
N ARG A 288 5.94 7.47 -5.12
CA ARG A 288 7.02 8.04 -5.93
C ARG A 288 7.58 6.81 -6.67
N VAL A 289 6.97 6.48 -7.80
CA VAL A 289 7.08 5.17 -8.44
C VAL A 289 8.40 5.13 -9.19
N GLN A 290 8.87 6.21 -9.79
CA GLN A 290 10.14 6.19 -10.50
C GLN A 290 10.67 7.61 -10.67
N ALA A 291 11.97 7.73 -10.89
CA ALA A 291 12.57 8.97 -11.36
C ALA A 291 11.89 9.38 -12.69
N PRO A 292 11.58 10.68 -12.87
CA PRO A 292 10.95 11.15 -14.11
C PRO A 292 11.90 10.95 -15.29
N LEU A 293 11.34 10.74 -16.50
CA LEU A 293 12.15 10.67 -17.72
C LEU A 293 13.05 11.91 -17.84
N GLY A 294 14.33 11.69 -18.10
CA GLY A 294 15.34 12.74 -18.26
C GLY A 294 15.96 13.27 -16.97
N PHE A 295 15.68 12.67 -15.80
CA PHE A 295 16.26 13.08 -14.51
C PHE A 295 17.80 13.07 -14.47
N ASP A 296 18.43 12.26 -15.31
CA ASP A 296 19.86 12.04 -15.43
C ASP A 296 20.47 12.71 -16.68
N LEU A 297 19.70 13.53 -17.41
CA LEU A 297 20.18 14.26 -18.57
C LEU A 297 20.79 15.61 -18.20
N LEU A 298 21.74 16.07 -19.01
CA LEU A 298 22.37 17.37 -18.88
C LEU A 298 21.33 18.49 -19.08
N ASN A 299 21.24 19.38 -18.11
CA ASN A 299 20.50 20.62 -18.22
C ASN A 299 21.49 21.80 -18.20
N THR A 300 21.68 22.47 -19.34
CA THR A 300 22.64 23.57 -19.47
C THR A 300 22.18 24.88 -18.84
N ASN A 301 20.92 24.96 -18.40
CA ASN A 301 20.32 26.18 -17.84
C ASN A 301 20.41 26.25 -16.31
N ILE A 302 21.07 25.28 -15.66
CA ILE A 302 21.19 25.21 -14.20
C ILE A 302 22.66 25.27 -13.77
N PRO A 303 22.95 25.78 -12.56
CA PRO A 303 24.29 25.73 -12.00
C PRO A 303 24.76 24.27 -11.82
N ALA A 304 25.97 23.97 -12.30
CA ALA A 304 26.58 22.66 -12.16
C ALA A 304 27.54 22.59 -10.96
N GLY A 305 27.63 21.41 -10.34
CA GLY A 305 28.65 21.11 -9.33
C GLY A 305 30.04 20.96 -9.95
N LYS A 306 31.04 20.71 -9.10
CA LYS A 306 32.43 20.49 -9.55
C LYS A 306 32.92 19.12 -9.12
N ILE A 307 33.55 18.43 -10.06
CA ILE A 307 34.21 17.14 -9.84
C ILE A 307 35.71 17.35 -9.82
N GLU A 308 36.40 16.74 -8.86
CA GLU A 308 37.85 16.61 -8.85
C GLU A 308 38.27 15.21 -8.42
N THR A 309 39.31 14.65 -9.05
CA THR A 309 39.97 13.43 -8.55
C THR A 309 41.22 13.84 -7.81
N ILE A 310 41.36 13.34 -6.58
CA ILE A 310 42.48 13.65 -5.68
C ILE A 310 43.07 12.36 -5.11
N SER A 311 44.30 12.45 -4.60
CA SER A 311 44.97 11.33 -3.92
C SER A 311 45.07 11.57 -2.41
N TYR A 312 45.02 10.48 -1.64
CA TYR A 312 45.26 10.46 -0.22
C TYR A 312 46.21 9.31 0.16
N GLU A 313 46.96 9.51 1.23
CA GLU A 313 47.81 8.46 1.80
C GLU A 313 46.95 7.51 2.64
N SER A 314 46.89 6.25 2.24
CA SER A 314 46.24 5.19 3.02
C SER A 314 47.27 4.50 3.89
N LYS A 315 47.17 4.67 5.21
CA LYS A 315 48.01 3.92 6.15
C LYS A 315 47.57 2.46 6.25
N THR A 316 46.28 2.20 6.00
CA THR A 316 45.72 0.85 5.96
C THR A 316 46.36 0.01 4.85
N VAL A 317 46.59 0.60 3.67
CA VAL A 317 47.18 -0.10 2.52
C VAL A 317 48.70 0.11 2.42
N GLY A 318 49.22 1.23 2.94
CA GLY A 318 50.60 1.65 2.78
C GLY A 318 50.91 2.17 1.37
N SER A 319 49.92 2.79 0.71
CA SER A 319 50.07 3.39 -0.63
C SER A 319 49.21 4.66 -0.78
N GLN A 320 49.50 5.45 -1.81
CA GLN A 320 48.63 6.54 -2.26
C GLN A 320 47.43 5.95 -3.01
N ARG A 321 46.22 6.37 -2.63
CA ARG A 321 44.95 5.91 -3.23
C ARG A 321 44.18 7.10 -3.80
N LYS A 322 43.34 6.84 -4.80
CA LYS A 322 42.54 7.87 -5.49
C LYS A 322 41.12 7.92 -4.97
N VAL A 323 40.54 9.11 -5.00
CA VAL A 323 39.13 9.35 -4.70
C VAL A 323 38.61 10.47 -5.58
N THR A 324 37.41 10.31 -6.11
CA THR A 324 36.71 11.36 -6.85
C THR A 324 35.75 12.06 -5.93
N VAL A 325 35.78 13.39 -5.90
CA VAL A 325 34.94 14.22 -5.03
C VAL A 325 34.10 15.15 -5.90
N TYR A 326 32.79 15.14 -5.66
CA TYR A 326 31.85 16.11 -6.20
C TYR A 326 31.46 17.12 -5.12
N THR A 327 31.51 18.41 -5.46
CA THR A 327 31.02 19.52 -4.63
C THR A 327 29.79 20.14 -5.27
N PRO A 328 28.75 20.49 -4.48
CA PRO A 328 27.47 20.94 -5.02
C PRO A 328 27.59 22.34 -5.65
N PRO A 329 26.65 22.73 -6.52
CA PRO A 329 26.61 24.09 -7.05
C PRO A 329 26.59 25.13 -5.92
N GLY A 330 27.39 26.18 -6.06
CA GLY A 330 27.54 27.21 -5.03
C GLY A 330 28.40 26.79 -3.82
N PHE A 331 29.17 25.70 -3.91
CA PHE A 331 30.09 25.27 -2.86
C PHE A 331 30.96 26.42 -2.32
N ASN A 332 30.99 26.54 -1.00
CA ASN A 332 31.64 27.61 -0.26
C ASN A 332 32.44 27.05 0.91
N LYS A 333 33.75 27.32 0.93
CA LYS A 333 34.69 26.84 1.97
C LYS A 333 34.36 27.28 3.40
N LYS A 334 33.52 28.31 3.58
CA LYS A 334 33.08 28.81 4.90
C LYS A 334 31.85 28.07 5.46
N LYS A 335 31.12 27.33 4.62
CA LYS A 335 29.96 26.52 5.03
C LYS A 335 30.40 25.08 5.23
N LYS A 336 29.90 24.41 6.28
CA LYS A 336 30.10 22.97 6.46
C LYS A 336 29.00 22.20 5.72
N TYR A 337 29.36 21.07 5.11
CA TYR A 337 28.45 20.23 4.33
C TYR A 337 28.36 18.82 4.92
N PRO A 338 27.19 18.17 4.86
CA PRO A 338 27.11 16.73 5.05
C PRO A 338 27.79 16.00 3.88
N VAL A 339 28.11 14.71 4.09
CA VAL A 339 28.91 13.91 3.15
C VAL A 339 28.23 12.59 2.82
N LEU A 340 28.11 12.29 1.53
CA LEU A 340 27.72 10.98 1.01
C LEU A 340 28.95 10.24 0.46
N TYR A 341 29.25 9.06 1.00
CA TYR A 341 30.23 8.14 0.45
C TYR A 341 29.53 7.16 -0.50
N LEU A 342 29.82 7.24 -1.80
CA LEU A 342 29.13 6.53 -2.87
C LEU A 342 30.04 5.46 -3.51
N LEU A 343 29.79 4.20 -3.18
CA LEU A 343 30.64 3.05 -3.47
C LEU A 343 30.29 2.37 -4.79
N HIS A 344 31.31 1.92 -5.50
CA HIS A 344 31.23 1.30 -6.82
C HIS A 344 31.06 -0.24 -6.72
N GLY A 345 30.68 -0.88 -7.83
CA GLY A 345 30.51 -2.33 -7.96
C GLY A 345 31.82 -3.09 -8.19
N ILE A 346 31.77 -4.41 -8.20
CA ILE A 346 32.98 -5.26 -8.15
C ILE A 346 34.00 -4.97 -9.27
N GLY A 347 33.51 -4.64 -10.47
CA GLY A 347 34.34 -4.36 -11.66
C GLY A 347 34.78 -2.90 -11.82
N GLY A 348 34.28 -1.99 -10.98
CA GLY A 348 34.50 -0.55 -11.11
C GLY A 348 35.73 -0.02 -10.38
N ASP A 349 35.81 1.31 -10.26
CA ASP A 349 36.77 2.08 -9.47
C ASP A 349 36.14 3.41 -9.02
N GLU A 350 36.94 4.40 -8.60
CA GLU A 350 36.47 5.73 -8.18
C GLU A 350 35.72 6.54 -9.26
N LYS A 351 35.66 6.04 -10.51
CA LYS A 351 35.00 6.69 -11.65
C LYS A 351 33.78 5.91 -12.17
N GLU A 352 33.51 4.71 -11.69
CA GLU A 352 32.45 3.86 -12.25
C GLU A 352 31.08 4.56 -12.24
N TRP A 353 30.76 5.24 -11.13
CA TRP A 353 29.54 6.04 -11.04
C TRP A 353 29.49 7.17 -12.07
N LEU A 354 30.60 7.83 -12.39
CA LEU A 354 30.63 8.87 -13.42
C LEU A 354 30.45 8.28 -14.83
N ASN A 355 31.04 7.12 -15.08
CA ASN A 355 31.02 6.47 -16.39
C ASN A 355 29.64 5.86 -16.72
N GLY A 356 28.96 5.25 -15.74
CA GLY A 356 27.67 4.58 -15.95
C GLY A 356 26.45 5.28 -15.36
N GLY A 357 26.64 6.05 -14.29
CA GLY A 357 25.56 6.59 -13.45
C GLY A 357 25.33 8.10 -13.56
N THR A 358 26.34 8.87 -13.97
CA THR A 358 26.29 10.35 -14.05
C THR A 358 25.68 11.03 -12.80
N PRO A 359 26.10 10.67 -11.57
CA PRO A 359 25.50 11.17 -10.33
C PRO A 359 25.50 12.71 -10.24
N GLN A 360 26.47 13.38 -10.86
CA GLN A 360 26.54 14.83 -10.92
C GLN A 360 25.32 15.45 -11.62
N LEU A 361 24.83 14.84 -12.70
CA LEU A 361 23.67 15.37 -13.44
C LEU A 361 22.38 15.16 -12.64
N ILE A 362 22.24 13.97 -12.06
CA ILE A 362 21.12 13.63 -11.17
C ILE A 362 21.04 14.64 -10.01
N LEU A 363 22.17 14.90 -9.36
CA LEU A 363 22.24 15.80 -8.22
C LEU A 363 22.08 17.27 -8.61
N ASP A 364 22.72 17.74 -9.68
CA ASP A 364 22.56 19.11 -10.19
C ASP A 364 21.09 19.41 -10.50
N ASN A 365 20.39 18.50 -11.18
CA ASN A 365 18.95 18.61 -11.45
C ASN A 365 18.14 18.67 -10.15
N LEU A 366 18.41 17.77 -9.20
CA LEU A 366 17.72 17.76 -7.90
C LEU A 366 18.00 19.03 -7.08
N TYR A 367 19.20 19.62 -7.15
CA TYR A 367 19.54 20.89 -6.51
C TYR A 367 18.76 22.05 -7.11
N ALA A 368 18.69 22.13 -8.45
CA ALA A 368 17.93 23.15 -9.15
C ALA A 368 16.42 23.09 -8.81
N GLU A 369 15.90 21.89 -8.55
CA GLU A 369 14.52 21.66 -8.10
C GLU A 369 14.30 21.87 -6.59
N GLY A 370 15.36 22.13 -5.81
CA GLY A 370 15.28 22.27 -4.35
C GLY A 370 14.94 20.97 -3.61
N LYS A 371 15.18 19.81 -4.22
CA LYS A 371 14.76 18.49 -3.70
C LYS A 371 15.78 17.80 -2.81
N VAL A 372 17.04 18.25 -2.78
CA VAL A 372 18.13 17.64 -1.98
C VAL A 372 18.88 18.70 -1.17
N GLU A 373 19.43 18.32 -0.01
CA GLU A 373 20.32 19.21 0.75
C GLU A 373 21.70 19.28 0.09
N PRO A 374 22.32 20.48 -0.05
CA PRO A 374 23.68 20.60 -0.56
C PRO A 374 24.66 19.71 0.22
N MET A 375 25.27 18.74 -0.46
CA MET A 375 26.17 17.76 0.14
C MET A 375 27.42 17.53 -0.72
N ILE A 376 28.52 17.13 -0.08
CA ILE A 376 29.71 16.63 -0.77
C ILE A 376 29.51 15.14 -1.05
N VAL A 377 29.83 14.70 -2.27
CA VAL A 377 29.78 13.28 -2.63
C VAL A 377 31.19 12.77 -2.88
N VAL A 378 31.57 11.73 -2.15
CA VAL A 378 32.89 11.10 -2.20
C VAL A 378 32.73 9.73 -2.84
N MET A 379 33.36 9.53 -3.99
CA MET A 379 33.35 8.28 -4.75
C MET A 379 34.75 7.66 -4.67
N PRO A 380 35.03 6.79 -3.68
CA PRO A 380 36.33 6.13 -3.53
C PRO A 380 36.43 4.86 -4.35
N ASN A 381 37.65 4.37 -4.59
CA ASN A 381 37.87 2.98 -4.97
C ASN A 381 37.67 2.10 -3.72
N GLY A 382 36.73 1.15 -3.79
CA GLY A 382 36.37 0.26 -2.69
C GLY A 382 37.33 -0.91 -2.48
N ARG A 383 38.33 -1.11 -3.35
CA ARG A 383 39.38 -2.15 -3.20
C ARG A 383 40.59 -1.59 -2.48
N ALA A 384 40.71 -1.82 -1.17
CA ALA A 384 41.86 -1.37 -0.38
C ALA A 384 43.04 -2.34 -0.48
N MET A 385 43.83 -2.23 -1.55
CA MET A 385 45.07 -2.97 -1.76
C MET A 385 46.05 -2.16 -2.62
N LYS A 386 47.33 -2.58 -2.68
CA LYS A 386 48.38 -1.83 -3.39
C LYS A 386 48.11 -1.70 -4.89
N ASP A 387 47.66 -2.78 -5.53
CA ASP A 387 47.15 -2.77 -6.90
C ASP A 387 45.63 -2.87 -6.85
N ASP A 388 44.97 -1.72 -6.74
CA ASP A 388 43.51 -1.60 -6.66
C ASP A 388 42.82 -1.56 -8.04
N SER A 389 43.56 -1.92 -9.11
CA SER A 389 43.02 -1.99 -10.46
C SER A 389 42.02 -3.14 -10.64
N ALA A 390 41.01 -2.91 -11.49
CA ALA A 390 40.00 -3.90 -11.86
C ALA A 390 40.51 -4.94 -12.89
N SER A 391 41.83 -5.18 -12.95
CA SER A 391 42.46 -6.11 -13.89
C SER A 391 42.44 -7.56 -13.39
N GLY A 392 42.64 -8.54 -14.28
CA GLY A 392 42.76 -9.96 -13.89
C GLY A 392 41.48 -10.57 -13.28
N ASN A 393 41.64 -11.60 -12.44
CA ASN A 393 40.52 -12.26 -11.77
C ASN A 393 40.01 -11.42 -10.58
N ILE A 394 38.92 -10.69 -10.76
CA ILE A 394 38.35 -9.82 -9.73
C ILE A 394 37.78 -10.59 -8.53
N MET A 395 37.54 -11.89 -8.68
CA MET A 395 37.04 -12.79 -7.64
C MET A 395 38.17 -13.51 -6.89
N ALA A 396 39.43 -13.17 -7.14
CA ALA A 396 40.56 -13.71 -6.39
C ALA A 396 40.47 -13.35 -4.89
N ALA A 397 40.92 -14.25 -4.02
CA ALA A 397 40.73 -14.14 -2.57
C ALA A 397 41.31 -12.85 -1.98
N ASP A 398 42.46 -12.40 -2.47
CA ASP A 398 43.09 -11.14 -2.08
C ASP A 398 42.28 -9.90 -2.50
N LYS A 399 41.70 -9.92 -3.71
CA LYS A 399 40.82 -8.83 -4.20
C LYS A 399 39.50 -8.78 -3.45
N VAL A 400 38.90 -9.93 -3.18
CA VAL A 400 37.69 -10.03 -2.33
C VAL A 400 38.00 -9.51 -0.91
N GLN A 401 39.15 -9.91 -0.34
CA GLN A 401 39.59 -9.41 0.97
C GLN A 401 39.86 -7.90 0.96
N ALA A 402 40.37 -7.34 -0.15
CA ALA A 402 40.62 -5.90 -0.28
C ALA A 402 39.34 -5.06 -0.15
N PHE A 403 38.20 -5.57 -0.61
CA PHE A 403 36.91 -4.93 -0.40
C PHE A 403 36.46 -4.94 1.06
N ALA A 404 36.78 -5.98 1.83
CA ALA A 404 36.55 -5.98 3.27
C ALA A 404 37.54 -5.05 4.01
N THR A 405 38.82 -5.06 3.61
CA THR A 405 39.87 -4.18 4.16
C THR A 405 39.51 -2.70 4.00
N PHE A 406 38.75 -2.34 2.97
CA PHE A 406 38.33 -0.97 2.73
C PHE A 406 37.48 -0.37 3.85
N GLU A 407 36.83 -1.16 4.70
CA GLU A 407 36.17 -0.61 5.89
C GLU A 407 37.16 0.15 6.78
N LYS A 408 38.35 -0.43 7.02
CA LYS A 408 39.40 0.20 7.83
C LYS A 408 39.98 1.43 7.13
N ASP A 409 40.21 1.35 5.82
CA ASP A 409 40.70 2.48 5.04
C ASP A 409 39.69 3.64 5.04
N LEU A 410 38.39 3.35 4.84
CA LEU A 410 37.32 4.31 4.86
C LEU A 410 37.27 5.06 6.20
N LEU A 411 37.25 4.32 7.31
CA LEU A 411 37.09 4.86 8.65
C LEU A 411 38.35 5.58 9.17
N ASN A 412 39.53 5.00 8.95
CA ASN A 412 40.77 5.47 9.58
C ASN A 412 41.60 6.41 8.71
N ASP A 413 41.45 6.35 7.38
CA ASP A 413 42.27 7.13 6.44
C ASP A 413 41.43 8.11 5.62
N LEU A 414 40.43 7.62 4.88
CA LEU A 414 39.69 8.43 3.91
C LEU A 414 38.77 9.46 4.58
N ILE A 415 37.94 9.07 5.55
CA ILE A 415 37.07 10.02 6.28
C ILE A 415 37.91 11.13 6.92
N PRO A 416 38.96 10.85 7.72
CA PRO A 416 39.81 11.91 8.28
C PRO A 416 40.46 12.81 7.22
N PHE A 417 40.88 12.26 6.08
CA PHE A 417 41.42 13.04 4.98
C PHE A 417 40.39 14.00 4.38
N ILE A 418 39.17 13.52 4.08
CA ILE A 418 38.08 14.34 3.55
C ILE A 418 37.72 15.46 4.53
N GLU A 419 37.59 15.14 5.82
CA GLU A 419 37.27 16.12 6.86
C GLU A 419 38.37 17.18 7.10
N LYS A 420 39.62 16.87 6.74
CA LYS A 420 40.73 17.82 6.78
C LYS A 420 40.76 18.73 5.55
N LYS A 421 40.45 18.17 4.37
CA LYS A 421 40.54 18.88 3.09
C LYS A 421 39.30 19.73 2.78
N TYR A 422 38.12 19.29 3.18
CA TYR A 422 36.83 19.94 2.91
C TYR A 422 36.10 20.33 4.21
N PRO A 423 35.28 21.40 4.19
CA PRO A 423 34.49 21.79 5.35
C PRO A 423 33.29 20.84 5.51
N THR A 424 33.45 19.81 6.33
CA THR A 424 32.42 18.80 6.54
C THR A 424 31.77 18.90 7.92
N LEU A 425 30.54 18.40 8.02
CA LEU A 425 29.93 17.97 9.28
C LEU A 425 30.42 16.54 9.58
N LYS A 426 30.80 16.27 10.83
CA LYS A 426 31.64 15.12 11.19
C LYS A 426 30.92 14.03 11.98
N ASP A 427 29.69 14.31 12.41
CA ASP A 427 28.87 13.38 13.17
C ASP A 427 28.06 12.45 12.23
N SER A 428 27.55 11.36 12.78
CA SER A 428 26.81 10.35 12.00
C SER A 428 25.54 10.89 11.35
N GLN A 429 24.90 11.90 11.93
CA GLN A 429 23.66 12.49 11.40
C GLN A 429 23.91 13.21 10.07
N HIS A 430 25.16 13.53 9.75
CA HIS A 430 25.56 14.21 8.53
C HIS A 430 26.49 13.37 7.64
N ARG A 431 26.55 12.06 7.89
CA ARG A 431 27.34 11.12 7.08
C ARG A 431 26.47 9.99 6.54
N ALA A 432 26.44 9.88 5.22
CA ALA A 432 25.73 8.85 4.48
C ALA A 432 26.71 7.92 3.77
N ILE A 433 26.32 6.66 3.60
CA ILE A 433 27.02 5.67 2.78
C ILE A 433 26.02 4.97 1.86
N ALA A 434 26.34 4.88 0.58
CA ALA A 434 25.54 4.14 -0.36
C ALA A 434 26.37 3.52 -1.48
N GLY A 435 25.82 2.54 -2.21
CA GLY A 435 26.55 1.95 -3.33
C GLY A 435 25.74 0.94 -4.15
N LEU A 436 26.31 0.57 -5.30
CA LEU A 436 25.72 -0.39 -6.23
C LEU A 436 26.41 -1.75 -6.15
N SER A 437 25.67 -2.84 -6.41
CA SER A 437 26.19 -4.20 -6.47
C SER A 437 27.03 -4.55 -5.22
N MET A 438 28.30 -4.87 -5.40
CA MET A 438 29.23 -5.13 -4.30
C MET A 438 29.45 -3.90 -3.39
N GLY A 439 29.42 -2.68 -3.93
CA GLY A 439 29.44 -1.44 -3.15
C GLY A 439 28.16 -1.24 -2.34
N GLY A 440 27.03 -1.78 -2.82
CA GLY A 440 25.79 -1.89 -2.05
C GLY A 440 25.94 -2.85 -0.87
N GLY A 441 26.63 -3.98 -1.08
CA GLY A 441 26.99 -4.91 -0.01
C GLY A 441 27.97 -4.30 1.01
N GLN A 442 28.97 -3.55 0.56
CA GLN A 442 29.84 -2.75 1.46
C GLN A 442 29.03 -1.71 2.25
N SER A 443 28.06 -1.05 1.62
CA SER A 443 27.21 -0.06 2.28
C SER A 443 26.39 -0.68 3.41
N LEU A 444 25.81 -1.87 3.21
CA LEU A 444 25.15 -2.61 4.28
C LEU A 444 26.13 -3.04 5.38
N ASN A 445 27.24 -3.67 5.00
CA ASN A 445 28.23 -4.19 5.96
C ASN A 445 28.80 -3.07 6.84
N PHE A 446 29.21 -1.95 6.23
CA PHE A 446 29.92 -0.87 6.93
C PHE A 446 28.93 0.09 7.59
N GLY A 447 27.82 0.41 6.93
CA GLY A 447 26.80 1.29 7.48
C GLY A 447 26.16 0.69 8.74
N LEU A 448 25.67 -0.55 8.64
CA LEU A 448 25.02 -1.22 9.76
C LEU A 448 26.01 -1.72 10.83
N GLY A 449 27.25 -2.01 10.44
CA GLY A 449 28.33 -2.34 11.36
C GLY A 449 28.87 -1.13 12.15
N ASN A 450 28.66 0.10 11.67
CA ASN A 450 29.21 1.32 12.26
C ASN A 450 28.13 2.42 12.39
N LEU A 451 27.05 2.12 13.11
CA LEU A 451 25.92 3.05 13.33
C LEU A 451 26.30 4.38 14.00
N ASP A 452 27.44 4.43 14.69
CA ASP A 452 27.99 5.66 15.28
C ASP A 452 28.70 6.55 14.26
N GLN A 453 28.97 6.03 13.06
CA GLN A 453 29.62 6.74 11.96
C GLN A 453 28.64 7.09 10.84
N PHE A 454 27.59 6.30 10.61
CA PHE A 454 26.64 6.50 9.51
C PHE A 454 25.19 6.40 10.01
N ALA A 455 24.41 7.46 9.79
CA ALA A 455 22.96 7.43 10.05
C ALA A 455 22.12 7.17 8.79
N TRP A 456 22.73 7.21 7.60
CA TRP A 456 22.03 7.08 6.31
C TRP A 456 22.71 6.02 5.47
N VAL A 457 22.00 4.93 5.17
CA VAL A 457 22.56 3.76 4.47
C VAL A 457 21.71 3.45 3.25
N GLY A 458 22.33 3.41 2.06
CA GLY A 458 21.67 3.08 0.79
C GLY A 458 22.32 1.90 0.08
N ALA A 459 21.55 0.88 -0.25
CA ALA A 459 22.05 -0.36 -0.82
C ALA A 459 21.29 -0.69 -2.12
N PHE A 460 21.97 -0.60 -3.26
CA PHE A 460 21.38 -0.88 -4.58
C PHE A 460 21.92 -2.21 -5.10
N SER A 461 21.08 -3.23 -5.23
CA SER A 461 21.43 -4.60 -5.66
C SER A 461 22.57 -5.23 -4.85
N ALA A 462 22.49 -5.16 -3.51
CA ALA A 462 23.60 -5.49 -2.61
C ALA A 462 24.01 -6.98 -2.58
N ALA A 463 25.13 -7.31 -3.24
CA ALA A 463 25.86 -8.58 -3.16
C ALA A 463 27.13 -8.50 -4.06
N PRO A 464 28.08 -9.45 -4.03
CA PRO A 464 28.07 -10.76 -3.37
C PRO A 464 28.59 -10.80 -1.93
N ASN A 465 29.17 -9.73 -1.41
CA ASN A 465 29.83 -9.67 -0.10
C ASN A 465 28.90 -9.37 1.10
N THR A 466 27.58 -9.46 0.91
CA THR A 466 26.60 -9.06 1.94
C THR A 466 26.45 -10.16 2.99
N LYS A 467 26.75 -9.86 4.27
CA LYS A 467 26.64 -10.83 5.38
C LYS A 467 25.20 -11.34 5.57
N MET A 468 25.02 -12.41 6.35
CA MET A 468 23.67 -12.86 6.77
C MET A 468 22.98 -11.77 7.61
N PRO A 469 21.63 -11.64 7.57
CA PRO A 469 20.95 -10.50 8.21
C PRO A 469 21.22 -10.38 9.71
N GLU A 470 21.34 -11.50 10.42
CA GLU A 470 21.67 -11.56 11.84
C GLU A 470 23.08 -11.05 12.15
N GLU A 471 24.02 -11.25 11.23
CA GLU A 471 25.40 -10.74 11.31
C GLU A 471 25.50 -9.28 10.86
N LEU A 472 24.68 -8.85 9.89
CA LEU A 472 24.60 -7.45 9.44
C LEU A 472 24.11 -6.53 10.56
N LEU A 473 23.09 -6.99 11.29
CA LEU A 473 22.45 -6.19 12.33
C LEU A 473 22.06 -7.06 13.54
N PRO A 474 23.05 -7.42 14.38
CA PRO A 474 22.82 -8.24 15.57
C PRO A 474 22.03 -7.50 16.65
N ASN A 475 21.99 -6.16 16.62
CA ASN A 475 21.21 -5.33 17.54
C ASN A 475 20.21 -4.41 16.80
N PRO A 476 19.04 -4.94 16.43
CA PRO A 476 18.00 -4.16 15.75
C PRO A 476 17.49 -2.95 16.54
N VAL A 477 17.49 -3.02 17.88
CA VAL A 477 16.99 -1.95 18.76
C VAL A 477 17.88 -0.71 18.68
N GLU A 478 19.20 -0.89 18.62
CA GLU A 478 20.16 0.20 18.41
C GLU A 478 19.98 0.86 17.03
N ALA A 479 19.79 0.07 15.98
CA ALA A 479 19.55 0.58 14.63
C ALA A 479 18.35 1.52 14.55
N LYS A 480 17.23 1.18 15.19
CA LYS A 480 16.03 2.06 15.21
C LYS A 480 16.29 3.43 15.81
N LYS A 481 17.22 3.53 16.76
CA LYS A 481 17.56 4.80 17.43
C LYS A 481 18.54 5.64 16.61
N LYS A 482 19.50 4.97 15.97
CA LYS A 482 20.66 5.64 15.34
C LYS A 482 20.48 5.91 13.85
N LEU A 483 19.77 5.04 13.13
CA LEU A 483 19.50 5.24 11.70
C LEU A 483 18.43 6.31 11.49
N LYS A 484 18.69 7.18 10.52
CA LYS A 484 17.72 8.10 9.94
C LYS A 484 17.07 7.54 8.68
N LEU A 485 17.83 6.75 7.92
CA LEU A 485 17.30 6.06 6.75
C LEU A 485 18.11 4.81 6.45
N LEU A 486 17.41 3.71 6.19
CA LEU A 486 17.93 2.52 5.53
C LEU A 486 17.14 2.29 4.24
N TRP A 487 17.83 2.32 3.10
CA TRP A 487 17.25 2.12 1.78
C TRP A 487 17.84 0.86 1.15
N ILE A 488 16.99 -0.08 0.75
CA ILE A 488 17.36 -1.31 0.03
C ILE A 488 16.57 -1.31 -1.28
N SER A 489 17.26 -1.33 -2.42
CA SER A 489 16.59 -1.46 -3.72
C SER A 489 17.21 -2.49 -4.63
N CYS A 490 16.40 -3.07 -5.51
CA CYS A 490 16.81 -4.08 -6.46
C CYS A 490 15.88 -4.10 -7.68
N GLY A 491 16.39 -4.52 -8.84
CA GLY A 491 15.57 -4.84 -9.99
C GLY A 491 14.79 -6.14 -9.77
N ASP A 492 13.56 -6.23 -10.26
CA ASP A 492 12.70 -7.41 -10.13
C ASP A 492 13.19 -8.66 -10.89
N ASN A 493 14.08 -8.45 -11.86
CA ASN A 493 14.78 -9.49 -12.62
C ASN A 493 16.30 -9.48 -12.38
N ASP A 494 16.74 -8.84 -11.30
CA ASP A 494 18.12 -8.92 -10.82
C ASP A 494 18.35 -10.28 -10.13
N TRP A 495 19.40 -11.00 -10.52
CA TRP A 495 19.74 -12.30 -9.91
C TRP A 495 20.16 -12.18 -8.43
N LEU A 496 20.41 -10.97 -7.93
CA LEU A 496 20.74 -10.69 -6.52
C LEU A 496 19.53 -10.34 -5.65
N ILE A 497 18.30 -10.34 -6.20
CA ILE A 497 17.09 -9.96 -5.45
C ILE A 497 16.89 -10.80 -4.17
N GLY A 498 17.32 -12.06 -4.17
CA GLY A 498 17.28 -12.92 -2.99
C GLY A 498 18.06 -12.35 -1.80
N ASN A 499 19.19 -11.67 -2.04
CA ASN A 499 19.96 -11.00 -0.98
C ASN A 499 19.24 -9.76 -0.43
N SER A 500 18.60 -8.99 -1.31
CA SER A 500 17.83 -7.82 -0.90
C SER A 500 16.58 -8.24 -0.10
N LYS A 501 15.90 -9.30 -0.56
CA LYS A 501 14.71 -9.86 0.09
C LYS A 501 15.02 -10.43 1.48
N ARG A 502 16.05 -11.28 1.62
CA ARG A 502 16.39 -11.87 2.93
C ARG A 502 16.71 -10.80 3.98
N THR A 503 17.38 -9.72 3.59
CA THR A 503 17.68 -8.59 4.48
C THR A 503 16.42 -7.79 4.81
N HIS A 504 15.57 -7.50 3.82
CA HIS A 504 14.26 -6.87 4.04
C HIS A 504 13.39 -7.67 5.02
N ASP A 505 13.23 -8.97 4.79
CA ASP A 505 12.38 -9.84 5.60
C ASP A 505 12.82 -9.82 7.07
N TYR A 506 14.13 -9.94 7.33
CA TYR A 506 14.69 -9.84 8.69
C TYR A 506 14.42 -8.48 9.34
N LEU A 507 14.68 -7.38 8.63
CA LEU A 507 14.45 -6.03 9.13
C LEU A 507 12.96 -5.78 9.43
N TYR A 508 12.07 -6.28 8.57
CA TYR A 508 10.63 -6.22 8.76
C TYR A 508 10.19 -7.00 10.00
N GLN A 509 10.70 -8.22 10.20
CA GLN A 509 10.45 -9.04 11.38
C GLN A 509 10.96 -8.40 12.68
N LYS A 510 12.10 -7.68 12.63
CA LYS A 510 12.68 -7.00 13.80
C LYS A 510 12.17 -5.57 13.99
N ASP A 511 11.16 -5.15 13.22
CA ASP A 511 10.56 -3.81 13.27
C ASP A 511 11.59 -2.68 13.06
N VAL A 512 12.61 -2.90 12.22
CA VAL A 512 13.58 -1.86 11.86
C VAL A 512 13.02 -1.03 10.71
N PRO A 513 12.80 0.28 10.87
CA PRO A 513 12.29 1.13 9.80
C PRO A 513 13.26 1.17 8.62
N HIS A 514 12.77 0.83 7.43
CA HIS A 514 13.55 0.86 6.21
C HIS A 514 12.64 0.95 4.97
N ILE A 515 13.20 1.41 3.86
CA ILE A 515 12.56 1.37 2.55
C ILE A 515 13.08 0.13 1.81
N TYR A 516 12.15 -0.69 1.32
CA TYR A 516 12.43 -1.78 0.40
C TYR A 516 11.76 -1.48 -0.95
N TYR A 517 12.58 -1.08 -1.91
CA TYR A 517 12.13 -0.56 -3.20
C TYR A 517 12.50 -1.52 -4.32
N ILE A 518 11.49 -2.17 -4.91
CA ILE A 518 11.66 -3.03 -6.08
C ILE A 518 11.10 -2.34 -7.30
N GLU A 519 11.88 -2.31 -8.38
CA GLU A 519 11.50 -1.72 -9.66
C GLU A 519 11.70 -2.69 -10.84
N PRO A 520 10.99 -2.50 -11.97
CA PRO A 520 11.26 -3.23 -13.19
C PRO A 520 12.69 -3.00 -13.67
N GLY A 521 13.48 -4.06 -13.75
CA GLY A 521 14.87 -3.95 -14.18
C GLY A 521 15.71 -5.17 -13.86
N VAL A 522 16.94 -5.13 -14.37
CA VAL A 522 17.98 -6.14 -14.15
C VAL A 522 19.13 -5.53 -13.35
N HIS A 523 20.25 -6.24 -13.23
CA HIS A 523 21.44 -5.76 -12.52
C HIS A 523 22.22 -4.71 -13.34
N ASP A 524 21.69 -3.49 -13.46
CA ASP A 524 22.26 -2.44 -14.30
C ASP A 524 22.12 -1.01 -13.76
N PHE A 525 22.75 -0.06 -14.46
CA PHE A 525 22.73 1.36 -14.13
C PHE A 525 21.37 2.03 -14.24
N LYS A 526 20.40 1.46 -14.97
CA LYS A 526 19.05 2.03 -15.01
C LYS A 526 18.42 1.95 -13.61
N VAL A 527 18.54 0.78 -12.97
CA VAL A 527 18.08 0.56 -11.59
C VAL A 527 18.89 1.39 -10.60
N TRP A 528 20.22 1.40 -10.71
CA TRP A 528 21.06 2.09 -9.71
C TRP A 528 20.95 3.62 -9.78
N LYS A 529 20.79 4.21 -10.97
CA LYS A 529 20.54 5.65 -11.12
C LYS A 529 19.21 6.06 -10.50
N ASN A 530 18.17 5.25 -10.72
CA ASN A 530 16.87 5.48 -10.11
C ASN A 530 16.95 5.36 -8.58
N GLY A 531 17.60 4.31 -8.07
CA GLY A 531 17.90 4.17 -6.64
C GLY A 531 18.62 5.38 -6.05
N LEU A 532 19.65 5.90 -6.72
CA LEU A 532 20.38 7.10 -6.30
C LEU A 532 19.50 8.35 -6.30
N TYR A 533 18.70 8.56 -7.36
CA TYR A 533 17.75 9.68 -7.45
C TYR A 533 16.76 9.68 -6.28
N MET A 534 16.21 8.51 -5.96
CA MET A 534 15.20 8.35 -4.93
C MET A 534 15.80 8.48 -3.53
N PHE A 535 16.89 7.78 -3.26
CA PHE A 535 17.61 7.82 -1.98
C PHE A 535 18.09 9.23 -1.62
N SER A 536 18.68 9.95 -2.59
CA SER A 536 19.29 11.27 -2.34
C SER A 536 18.28 12.31 -1.82
N GLN A 537 17.01 12.20 -2.23
CA GLN A 537 15.95 13.14 -1.83
C GLN A 537 15.62 13.11 -0.34
N PHE A 538 16.00 12.06 0.37
CA PHE A 538 15.82 11.94 1.81
C PHE A 538 17.01 12.41 2.63
N LEU A 539 18.21 12.42 2.03
CA LEU A 539 19.44 12.60 2.77
C LEU A 539 19.46 13.93 3.50
N PHE A 540 19.81 13.86 4.80
CA PHE A 540 20.03 15.00 5.69
C PHE A 540 18.80 15.88 5.91
N LYS A 541 17.59 15.31 5.77
CA LYS A 541 16.30 15.96 6.02
C LYS A 541 15.51 15.21 7.07
N THR A 542 14.45 15.79 7.61
CA THR A 542 13.52 15.01 8.43
C THR A 542 12.85 13.94 7.57
N VAL A 543 12.87 12.71 8.05
CA VAL A 543 12.28 11.54 7.39
C VAL A 543 11.20 10.97 8.29
N GLU A 544 9.98 10.90 7.78
CA GLU A 544 8.85 10.29 8.48
C GLU A 544 8.72 8.82 8.07
N GLU A 545 8.67 7.89 9.02
CA GLU A 545 8.55 6.45 8.71
C GLU A 545 7.26 6.14 7.92
N SER A 546 6.21 6.94 8.13
CA SER A 546 4.96 6.84 7.37
C SER A 546 5.13 7.08 5.86
N ASP A 547 6.23 7.72 5.44
CA ASP A 547 6.56 7.88 4.04
C ASP A 547 7.18 6.62 3.42
N PHE A 548 7.71 5.67 4.21
CA PHE A 548 8.44 4.51 3.66
C PHE A 548 7.56 3.59 2.82
N ALA A 549 6.31 3.40 3.23
CA ALA A 549 5.33 2.63 2.47
C ALA A 549 4.95 3.27 1.11
N ARG A 550 5.35 4.53 0.87
CA ARG A 550 5.03 5.29 -0.35
C ARG A 550 6.06 5.09 -1.47
N TYR A 551 7.12 4.30 -1.25
CA TYR A 551 8.22 4.10 -2.20
C TYR A 551 8.33 2.62 -2.60
N THR A 552 7.39 2.15 -3.41
CA THR A 552 7.59 0.91 -4.17
C THR A 552 6.83 0.91 -5.49
N ILE A 553 7.40 0.30 -6.53
CA ILE A 553 6.72 0.02 -7.81
C ILE A 553 6.07 -1.36 -7.79
N LEU A 554 6.76 -2.33 -7.19
CA LEU A 554 6.42 -3.73 -7.22
C LEU A 554 6.37 -4.30 -5.81
N GLY A 555 5.52 -5.30 -5.60
CA GLY A 555 5.48 -6.06 -4.36
C GLY A 555 6.46 -7.22 -4.35
N SER A 556 6.69 -7.81 -3.19
CA SER A 556 7.34 -9.12 -3.10
C SER A 556 6.39 -10.20 -3.64
N GLN A 557 6.94 -11.23 -4.29
CA GLN A 557 6.11 -12.38 -4.69
C GLN A 557 5.53 -13.04 -3.44
N ALA A 558 4.25 -13.40 -3.48
CA ALA A 558 3.66 -14.18 -2.39
C ALA A 558 4.37 -15.55 -2.30
N GLU A 559 4.62 -16.04 -1.08
CA GLU A 559 5.27 -17.34 -0.87
C GLU A 559 4.44 -18.52 -1.40
N THR A 560 3.14 -18.32 -1.57
CA THR A 560 2.19 -19.29 -2.13
C THR A 560 2.06 -19.21 -3.65
N ASN A 561 2.93 -18.46 -4.33
CA ASN A 561 3.01 -18.48 -5.79
C ASN A 561 3.60 -19.81 -6.27
N ILE A 562 3.12 -20.32 -7.40
CA ILE A 562 3.82 -21.44 -8.07
C ILE A 562 5.18 -20.99 -8.58
N ARG A 563 6.06 -21.96 -8.89
CA ARG A 563 7.41 -21.66 -9.40
C ARG A 563 7.34 -20.70 -10.60
N ASN A 564 8.14 -19.64 -10.54
CA ASN A 564 8.28 -18.57 -11.53
C ASN A 564 7.07 -17.63 -11.68
N ALA A 565 5.96 -17.84 -10.96
CA ALA A 565 4.84 -16.90 -10.99
C ALA A 565 5.23 -15.57 -10.30
N LYS A 566 5.19 -14.48 -11.07
CA LYS A 566 5.54 -13.14 -10.60
C LYS A 566 4.41 -12.46 -9.82
N TYR A 567 3.18 -12.96 -9.94
CA TYR A 567 1.97 -12.46 -9.28
C TYR A 567 1.21 -13.64 -8.64
N PRO A 568 0.41 -13.41 -7.59
CA PRO A 568 0.23 -12.12 -6.89
C PRO A 568 1.51 -11.55 -6.25
N GLN A 569 1.55 -10.22 -6.15
CA GLN A 569 2.61 -9.48 -5.47
C GLN A 569 2.05 -8.77 -4.25
N ILE A 570 2.79 -8.78 -3.15
CA ILE A 570 2.41 -8.16 -1.88
C ILE A 570 3.23 -6.89 -1.71
N LEU A 571 2.55 -5.75 -1.69
CA LEU A 571 3.15 -4.45 -1.42
C LEU A 571 3.54 -4.34 0.07
N PRO A 572 4.50 -3.48 0.44
CA PRO A 572 4.94 -3.31 1.83
C PRO A 572 3.85 -2.90 2.82
N ASP A 573 2.74 -2.34 2.33
CA ASP A 573 1.56 -1.99 3.12
C ASP A 573 0.49 -3.11 3.15
N ASN A 574 0.84 -4.33 2.71
CA ASN A 574 -0.02 -5.50 2.60
C ASN A 574 -1.19 -5.38 1.62
N ARG A 575 -1.17 -4.40 0.71
CA ARG A 575 -1.99 -4.47 -0.50
C ARG A 575 -1.44 -5.52 -1.44
N VAL A 576 -2.31 -6.11 -2.25
CA VAL A 576 -1.93 -7.17 -3.18
C VAL A 576 -2.20 -6.71 -4.61
N VAL A 577 -1.21 -6.86 -5.47
CA VAL A 577 -1.36 -6.70 -6.92
C VAL A 577 -1.61 -8.07 -7.53
N PHE A 578 -2.73 -8.20 -8.25
CA PHE A 578 -3.05 -9.40 -9.02
C PHE A 578 -2.94 -9.11 -10.50
N LYS A 579 -2.49 -10.11 -11.28
CA LYS A 579 -2.39 -10.02 -12.74
C LYS A 579 -2.71 -11.36 -13.40
N VAL A 580 -3.57 -11.37 -14.41
CA VAL A 580 -3.92 -12.58 -15.17
C VAL A 580 -4.19 -12.26 -16.64
N LYS A 581 -3.68 -13.08 -17.57
CA LYS A 581 -3.93 -12.90 -19.00
C LYS A 581 -5.21 -13.63 -19.40
N ALA A 582 -6.21 -12.88 -19.85
CA ALA A 582 -7.51 -13.40 -20.29
C ALA A 582 -8.08 -12.48 -21.39
N PRO A 583 -7.52 -12.55 -22.62
CA PRO A 583 -7.79 -11.58 -23.68
C PRO A 583 -9.22 -11.61 -24.20
N GLU A 584 -9.96 -12.70 -23.99
CA GLU A 584 -11.35 -12.84 -24.44
C GLU A 584 -12.37 -12.60 -23.32
N ALA A 585 -11.94 -12.56 -22.06
CA ALA A 585 -12.84 -12.30 -20.94
C ALA A 585 -13.49 -10.92 -21.07
N ALA A 586 -14.75 -10.83 -20.66
CA ALA A 586 -15.50 -9.57 -20.61
C ALA A 586 -15.38 -8.89 -19.23
N LYS A 587 -15.26 -9.70 -18.17
CA LYS A 587 -15.07 -9.23 -16.80
C LYS A 587 -14.18 -10.18 -16.02
N VAL A 588 -13.16 -9.63 -15.35
CA VAL A 588 -12.34 -10.37 -14.40
C VAL A 588 -12.36 -9.68 -13.04
N GLN A 589 -12.50 -10.45 -11.97
CA GLN A 589 -12.44 -9.96 -10.59
C GLN A 589 -11.57 -10.87 -9.72
N ILE A 590 -11.06 -10.32 -8.62
CA ILE A 590 -10.51 -11.09 -7.49
C ILE A 590 -11.57 -11.16 -6.39
N ASP A 591 -11.80 -12.34 -5.81
CA ASP A 591 -12.66 -12.52 -4.64
C ASP A 591 -11.82 -12.99 -3.44
N LEU A 592 -11.68 -12.12 -2.44
CA LEU A 592 -11.03 -12.33 -1.14
C LEU A 592 -12.07 -12.24 0.00
N GLY A 593 -13.34 -12.56 -0.29
CA GLY A 593 -14.50 -12.20 0.54
C GLY A 593 -15.04 -10.80 0.21
N LYS A 594 -14.16 -9.90 -0.23
CA LYS A 594 -14.50 -8.70 -1.00
C LYS A 594 -14.09 -8.91 -2.46
N LYS A 595 -14.95 -8.45 -3.38
CA LYS A 595 -14.69 -8.52 -4.82
C LYS A 595 -14.00 -7.25 -5.32
N TYR A 596 -12.94 -7.42 -6.11
CA TYR A 596 -12.17 -6.35 -6.74
C TYR A 596 -12.25 -6.49 -8.25
N ASP A 597 -12.84 -5.51 -8.92
CA ASP A 597 -12.84 -5.46 -10.39
C ASP A 597 -11.40 -5.27 -10.90
N MET A 598 -11.04 -6.02 -11.94
CA MET A 598 -9.76 -5.89 -12.62
C MET A 598 -9.91 -5.03 -13.88
N VAL A 599 -8.81 -4.39 -14.29
CA VAL A 599 -8.72 -3.56 -15.49
C VAL A 599 -7.89 -4.29 -16.54
N LYS A 600 -8.42 -4.41 -17.75
CA LYS A 600 -7.77 -5.03 -18.90
C LYS A 600 -6.90 -4.01 -19.64
N ASP A 601 -5.66 -4.37 -19.96
CA ASP A 601 -4.80 -3.62 -20.86
C ASP A 601 -5.00 -4.02 -22.33
N GLU A 602 -4.31 -3.31 -23.25
CA GLU A 602 -4.39 -3.54 -24.70
C GLU A 602 -3.88 -4.94 -25.11
N GLU A 603 -3.04 -5.56 -24.28
CA GLU A 603 -2.48 -6.90 -24.52
C GLU A 603 -3.39 -8.02 -23.99
N GLY A 604 -4.56 -7.65 -23.45
CA GLY A 604 -5.54 -8.58 -22.88
C GLY A 604 -5.18 -9.09 -21.49
N THR A 605 -4.31 -8.39 -20.77
CA THR A 605 -3.95 -8.72 -19.41
C THR A 605 -4.75 -7.89 -18.41
N TRP A 606 -5.33 -8.56 -17.43
CA TRP A 606 -6.12 -7.96 -16.37
C TRP A 606 -5.26 -7.72 -15.15
N SER A 607 -5.40 -6.57 -14.51
CA SER A 607 -4.71 -6.26 -13.26
C SER A 607 -5.60 -5.50 -12.26
N THR A 608 -5.32 -5.66 -10.97
CA THR A 608 -5.93 -4.85 -9.91
C THR A 608 -5.01 -4.77 -8.70
N THR A 609 -5.22 -3.76 -7.86
CA THR A 609 -4.56 -3.63 -6.56
C THR A 609 -5.63 -3.55 -5.48
N THR A 610 -5.54 -4.40 -4.47
CA THR A 610 -6.50 -4.41 -3.36
C THR A 610 -6.30 -3.21 -2.42
N ASP A 611 -7.22 -3.03 -1.46
CA ASP A 611 -6.90 -2.38 -0.19
C ASP A 611 -6.05 -3.30 0.69
N VAL A 612 -5.65 -2.82 1.88
CA VAL A 612 -4.78 -3.57 2.80
C VAL A 612 -5.45 -4.88 3.20
N ILE A 613 -4.78 -6.01 2.97
CA ILE A 613 -5.27 -7.33 3.33
C ILE A 613 -4.76 -7.73 4.72
N ASN A 614 -5.60 -8.44 5.47
CA ASN A 614 -5.24 -8.96 6.79
C ASN A 614 -4.05 -9.93 6.70
N LYS A 615 -3.17 -9.86 7.70
CA LYS A 615 -1.95 -10.67 7.78
C LYS A 615 -2.27 -12.16 7.91
N GLY A 616 -1.34 -12.99 7.45
CA GLY A 616 -1.43 -14.44 7.42
C GLY A 616 -2.19 -14.97 6.20
N PHE A 617 -2.68 -16.20 6.30
CA PHE A 617 -3.28 -16.92 5.18
C PHE A 617 -4.71 -16.48 4.88
N ASN A 618 -5.00 -16.22 3.61
CA ASN A 618 -6.32 -15.89 3.09
C ASN A 618 -6.62 -16.73 1.84
N TYR A 619 -7.80 -17.37 1.80
CA TYR A 619 -8.30 -17.97 0.56
C TYR A 619 -8.74 -16.88 -0.42
N TYR A 620 -8.56 -17.13 -1.72
CA TYR A 620 -9.09 -16.27 -2.77
C TYR A 620 -9.46 -17.02 -4.04
N SER A 621 -10.13 -16.34 -4.96
CA SER A 621 -10.44 -16.87 -6.30
C SER A 621 -10.43 -15.80 -7.38
N LEU A 622 -10.12 -16.21 -8.60
CA LEU A 622 -10.38 -15.41 -9.79
C LEU A 622 -11.83 -15.64 -10.21
N LEU A 623 -12.55 -14.57 -10.51
CA LEU A 623 -13.86 -14.64 -11.15
C LEU A 623 -13.68 -14.21 -12.59
N ILE A 624 -13.71 -15.16 -13.53
CA ILE A 624 -13.64 -14.88 -14.98
C ILE A 624 -15.05 -15.05 -15.53
N ASP A 625 -15.64 -13.95 -15.99
CA ASP A 625 -17.02 -13.88 -16.49
C ASP A 625 -18.05 -14.52 -15.52
N GLY A 626 -17.81 -14.32 -14.22
CA GLY A 626 -18.67 -14.82 -13.13
C GLY A 626 -18.34 -16.23 -12.63
N VAL A 627 -17.46 -16.96 -13.32
CA VAL A 627 -17.03 -18.31 -12.91
C VAL A 627 -15.85 -18.21 -11.94
N ALA A 628 -16.00 -18.79 -10.75
CA ALA A 628 -14.93 -18.87 -9.78
C ALA A 628 -13.92 -19.97 -10.14
N VAL A 629 -12.67 -19.60 -10.32
CA VAL A 629 -11.56 -20.52 -10.60
C VAL A 629 -10.40 -20.26 -9.64
N ALA A 630 -9.59 -21.29 -9.40
CA ALA A 630 -8.30 -21.11 -8.76
C ALA A 630 -7.39 -20.31 -9.71
N ASP A 631 -6.64 -19.37 -9.15
CA ASP A 631 -5.59 -18.62 -9.83
C ASP A 631 -4.47 -19.59 -10.27
N PRO A 632 -4.22 -19.72 -11.59
CA PRO A 632 -3.13 -20.56 -12.09
C PRO A 632 -1.74 -20.16 -11.60
N ALA A 633 -1.59 -18.94 -11.09
CA ALA A 633 -0.31 -18.41 -10.59
C ALA A 633 -0.06 -18.73 -9.10
N SER A 634 -1.03 -19.31 -8.39
CA SER A 634 -0.95 -19.64 -6.96
C SER A 634 -1.05 -21.15 -6.72
N GLU A 635 -0.38 -21.62 -5.67
CA GLU A 635 -0.63 -22.93 -5.10
C GLU A 635 -2.10 -23.10 -4.72
N SER A 636 -2.58 -24.34 -4.74
CA SER A 636 -3.97 -24.66 -4.42
C SER A 636 -4.08 -25.31 -3.04
N PHE A 637 -5.08 -24.89 -2.29
CA PHE A 637 -5.39 -25.33 -0.95
C PHE A 637 -6.83 -25.82 -0.91
N TYR A 638 -7.09 -26.96 -0.27
CA TYR A 638 -8.45 -27.43 -0.10
C TYR A 638 -9.13 -26.61 1.02
N GLY A 639 -10.20 -25.92 0.66
CA GLY A 639 -10.93 -24.98 1.50
C GLY A 639 -12.14 -24.43 0.76
N MET A 640 -13.10 -23.85 1.47
CA MET A 640 -14.36 -23.38 0.85
C MET A 640 -15.14 -24.48 0.10
N GLY A 641 -14.88 -25.75 0.39
CA GLY A 641 -15.47 -26.91 -0.27
C GLY A 641 -14.87 -27.29 -1.63
N ARG A 642 -13.69 -26.76 -1.98
CA ARG A 642 -12.99 -27.06 -3.24
C ARG A 642 -11.48 -26.81 -3.15
N MET A 643 -10.75 -27.07 -4.23
CA MET A 643 -9.43 -26.46 -4.40
C MET A 643 -9.59 -24.96 -4.70
N ALA A 644 -9.01 -24.12 -3.84
CA ALA A 644 -8.99 -22.68 -3.96
C ALA A 644 -7.55 -22.16 -3.91
N SER A 645 -7.32 -20.96 -4.41
CA SER A 645 -6.02 -20.31 -4.25
C SER A 645 -5.87 -19.75 -2.84
N GLY A 646 -4.62 -19.64 -2.40
CA GLY A 646 -4.29 -19.10 -1.09
C GLY A 646 -3.19 -18.05 -1.21
N ILE A 647 -3.29 -16.98 -0.41
CA ILE A 647 -2.24 -15.98 -0.30
C ILE A 647 -1.82 -15.82 1.16
N GLU A 648 -0.52 -15.95 1.41
CA GLU A 648 0.07 -15.66 2.72
C GLU A 648 0.56 -14.20 2.74
N ILE A 649 -0.12 -13.37 3.52
CA ILE A 649 0.32 -11.99 3.79
C ILE A 649 1.33 -11.99 4.95
N PRO A 650 2.55 -11.44 4.78
CA PRO A 650 3.59 -11.49 5.79
C PRO A 650 3.14 -10.99 7.17
N ASN A 651 3.20 -11.88 8.16
CA ASN A 651 2.92 -11.55 9.55
C ASN A 651 4.22 -11.47 10.37
N LYS A 652 4.50 -10.32 10.98
CA LYS A 652 5.67 -10.14 11.87
C LYS A 652 5.63 -11.09 13.07
N GLU A 653 4.44 -11.43 13.56
CA GLU A 653 4.24 -12.39 14.64
C GLU A 653 4.32 -13.85 14.16
N GLY A 654 4.48 -14.09 12.86
CA GLY A 654 4.44 -15.42 12.24
C GLY A 654 5.70 -16.26 12.41
N ASP A 655 6.69 -15.80 13.17
CA ASP A 655 7.95 -16.52 13.39
C ASP A 655 7.73 -17.92 14.00
N PHE A 656 6.65 -18.14 14.75
CA PHE A 656 6.37 -19.46 15.34
C PHE A 656 6.01 -20.54 14.31
N TYR A 657 5.59 -20.18 13.09
CA TYR A 657 5.29 -21.12 12.00
C TYR A 657 6.23 -20.96 10.80
N ALA A 658 7.33 -20.24 10.96
CA ALA A 658 8.36 -20.11 9.94
C ALA A 658 9.17 -21.41 9.78
N LEU A 659 9.67 -21.66 8.57
CA LEU A 659 10.68 -22.69 8.33
C LEU A 659 12.01 -22.20 8.89
N LYS A 660 12.47 -22.80 10.00
CA LYS A 660 13.73 -22.46 10.68
C LYS A 660 14.77 -23.55 10.48
N ASN A 661 16.04 -23.23 10.75
CA ASN A 661 17.10 -24.23 10.80
C ASN A 661 17.04 -25.03 12.12
N VAL A 662 16.05 -25.91 12.23
CA VAL A 662 15.81 -26.81 13.37
C VAL A 662 15.57 -28.23 12.87
N PRO A 663 15.67 -29.27 13.72
CA PRO A 663 15.22 -30.61 13.32
C PRO A 663 13.74 -30.61 12.93
N HIS A 664 13.41 -31.26 11.81
CA HIS A 664 12.05 -31.31 11.26
C HIS A 664 11.44 -32.71 11.36
N GLY A 665 10.16 -32.77 11.72
CA GLY A 665 9.34 -33.97 11.68
C GLY A 665 8.77 -34.26 10.30
N ASP A 666 8.22 -35.47 10.12
CA ASP A 666 7.61 -35.89 8.85
C ASP A 666 6.10 -35.61 8.84
N ILE A 667 5.56 -35.24 7.68
CA ILE A 667 4.14 -35.38 7.36
C ILE A 667 3.94 -36.67 6.56
N ARG A 668 3.20 -37.62 7.14
CA ARG A 668 2.92 -38.94 6.54
C ARG A 668 1.45 -39.04 6.12
N ILE A 669 1.19 -39.18 4.82
CA ILE A 669 -0.16 -39.38 4.29
C ILE A 669 -0.51 -40.87 4.38
N LYS A 670 -1.63 -41.20 5.03
CA LYS A 670 -2.05 -42.59 5.29
C LYS A 670 -3.49 -42.84 4.88
N LYS A 671 -3.68 -43.88 4.07
CA LYS A 671 -4.99 -44.44 3.76
C LYS A 671 -5.27 -45.62 4.68
N TYR A 672 -6.48 -45.67 5.21
CA TYR A 672 -6.94 -46.75 6.08
C TYR A 672 -8.38 -47.12 5.76
N PHE A 673 -8.72 -48.39 5.93
CA PHE A 673 -10.11 -48.83 5.78
C PHE A 673 -10.82 -48.63 7.12
N SER A 674 -11.78 -47.70 7.18
CA SER A 674 -12.56 -47.48 8.38
C SER A 674 -13.69 -48.50 8.49
N LYS A 675 -13.73 -49.21 9.61
CA LYS A 675 -14.85 -50.09 9.97
C LYS A 675 -16.11 -49.29 10.32
N ALA A 676 -15.98 -48.03 10.73
CA ALA A 676 -17.10 -47.19 11.12
C ALA A 676 -17.90 -46.69 9.90
N THR A 677 -17.22 -46.32 8.82
CA THR A 677 -17.86 -45.88 7.56
C THR A 677 -17.94 -46.96 6.51
N ASN A 678 -17.30 -48.11 6.73
CA ASN A 678 -17.15 -49.18 5.74
C ASN A 678 -16.56 -48.66 4.41
N SER A 679 -15.57 -47.78 4.51
CA SER A 679 -14.94 -47.13 3.35
C SER A 679 -13.46 -46.86 3.62
N TRP A 680 -12.70 -46.68 2.54
CA TRP A 680 -11.35 -46.11 2.64
C TRP A 680 -11.44 -44.63 3.05
N ARG A 681 -10.61 -44.24 4.00
CA ARG A 681 -10.42 -42.86 4.45
C ARG A 681 -8.93 -42.53 4.42
N GLU A 682 -8.62 -41.24 4.50
CA GLU A 682 -7.24 -40.73 4.51
C GLU A 682 -7.04 -39.82 5.73
N MET A 683 -5.83 -39.83 6.29
CA MET A 683 -5.38 -38.92 7.33
C MET A 683 -3.95 -38.47 7.06
N TYR A 684 -3.60 -37.29 7.54
CA TYR A 684 -2.22 -36.82 7.57
C TYR A 684 -1.69 -37.03 9.00
N VAL A 685 -0.47 -37.57 9.13
CA VAL A 685 0.13 -37.84 10.43
C VAL A 685 1.47 -37.16 10.54
N TYR A 686 1.60 -36.20 11.46
CA TYR A 686 2.89 -35.64 11.83
C TYR A 686 3.60 -36.57 12.82
N THR A 687 4.87 -36.88 12.56
CA THR A 687 5.76 -37.57 13.51
C THR A 687 6.94 -36.67 13.87
N PRO A 688 7.28 -36.51 15.17
CA PRO A 688 8.27 -35.53 15.61
C PRO A 688 9.69 -35.87 15.14
N PRO A 689 10.62 -34.89 15.13
CA PRO A 689 12.02 -35.13 14.80
C PRO A 689 12.61 -36.30 15.60
N GLY A 690 13.30 -37.22 14.92
CA GLY A 690 13.92 -38.40 15.54
C GLY A 690 12.97 -39.58 15.81
N TYR A 691 11.71 -39.53 15.38
CA TYR A 691 10.72 -40.59 15.60
C TYR A 691 11.16 -42.00 15.15
N ASP A 692 11.90 -42.11 14.05
CA ASP A 692 12.36 -43.40 13.52
C ASP A 692 13.62 -43.94 14.22
N ASN A 693 14.35 -43.11 14.97
CA ASN A 693 15.66 -43.43 15.54
C ASN A 693 15.61 -44.19 16.89
N GLY A 694 14.43 -44.57 17.36
CA GLY A 694 14.29 -45.27 18.65
C GLY A 694 12.97 -46.00 18.85
N ALA A 695 12.83 -46.67 20.01
CA ALA A 695 11.63 -47.41 20.41
C ALA A 695 10.65 -46.58 21.28
N GLN A 696 10.94 -45.29 21.48
CA GLN A 696 10.09 -44.40 22.27
C GLN A 696 8.67 -44.35 21.70
N LYS A 697 7.68 -44.44 22.60
CA LYS A 697 6.28 -44.17 22.29
C LYS A 697 5.93 -42.74 22.64
N TYR A 698 5.09 -42.11 21.82
CA TYR A 698 4.73 -40.69 21.91
C TYR A 698 3.24 -40.52 22.28
N PRO A 699 2.87 -39.44 22.97
CA PRO A 699 1.47 -39.07 23.11
C PRO A 699 0.89 -38.60 21.76
N VAL A 700 -0.43 -38.60 21.63
CA VAL A 700 -1.14 -38.31 20.38
C VAL A 700 -2.14 -37.19 20.53
N LEU A 701 -2.05 -36.20 19.65
CA LEU A 701 -3.09 -35.21 19.39
C LEU A 701 -3.87 -35.59 18.13
N TYR A 702 -5.16 -35.83 18.26
CA TYR A 702 -6.09 -35.93 17.13
C TYR A 702 -6.62 -34.54 16.81
N LEU A 703 -6.44 -34.07 15.58
CA LEU A 703 -6.66 -32.68 15.20
C LEU A 703 -7.60 -32.57 14.00
N LEU A 704 -8.65 -31.75 14.13
CA LEU A 704 -9.76 -31.65 13.15
C LEU A 704 -9.81 -30.28 12.47
N HIS A 705 -10.10 -30.30 11.17
CA HIS A 705 -10.32 -29.13 10.33
C HIS A 705 -11.75 -28.58 10.46
N GLY A 706 -12.05 -27.47 9.76
CA GLY A 706 -13.37 -26.82 9.73
C GLY A 706 -14.28 -27.29 8.59
N GLY A 707 -15.47 -26.69 8.49
CA GLY A 707 -16.38 -27.00 7.39
C GLY A 707 -15.82 -26.50 6.05
N GLY A 708 -15.93 -27.32 5.00
CA GLY A 708 -15.41 -27.00 3.66
C GLY A 708 -13.90 -27.25 3.50
N GLU A 709 -13.27 -27.88 4.49
CA GLU A 709 -11.86 -28.29 4.47
C GLU A 709 -11.74 -29.82 4.53
N ASP A 710 -10.52 -30.34 4.58
CA ASP A 710 -10.20 -31.77 4.67
C ASP A 710 -8.96 -32.05 5.55
N GLN A 711 -8.54 -33.32 5.62
CA GLN A 711 -7.39 -33.79 6.41
C GLN A 711 -6.07 -33.08 6.10
N SER A 712 -5.94 -32.41 4.94
CA SER A 712 -4.72 -31.74 4.54
C SER A 712 -4.54 -30.36 5.19
N GLY A 713 -5.63 -29.74 5.64
CA GLY A 713 -5.65 -28.30 5.98
C GLY A 713 -4.65 -27.92 7.07
N TRP A 714 -4.56 -28.68 8.16
CA TRP A 714 -3.63 -28.41 9.26
C TRP A 714 -2.16 -28.53 8.87
N ALA A 715 -1.82 -29.46 7.96
CA ALA A 715 -0.44 -29.65 7.50
C ALA A 715 -0.01 -28.61 6.46
N THR A 716 -0.97 -28.08 5.70
CA THR A 716 -0.72 -27.14 4.60
C THR A 716 -0.95 -25.72 5.07
N GLN A 717 -2.14 -25.13 4.86
CA GLN A 717 -2.41 -23.77 5.31
C GLN A 717 -2.39 -23.59 6.84
N GLY A 718 -2.46 -24.66 7.63
CA GLY A 718 -2.30 -24.63 9.09
C GLY A 718 -0.86 -24.70 9.58
N LYS A 719 0.11 -25.09 8.74
CA LYS A 719 1.55 -25.21 9.08
C LYS A 719 1.84 -25.92 10.42
N ALA A 720 1.02 -26.91 10.79
CA ALA A 720 1.08 -27.58 12.10
C ALA A 720 2.44 -28.25 12.37
N ASN A 721 3.08 -28.81 11.34
CA ASN A 721 4.43 -29.38 11.46
C ASN A 721 5.46 -28.33 11.85
N LEU A 722 5.48 -27.17 11.19
CA LEU A 722 6.45 -26.10 11.49
C LEU A 722 6.24 -25.52 12.89
N ILE A 723 4.98 -25.36 13.29
CA ILE A 723 4.63 -24.94 14.66
C ILE A 723 5.20 -25.92 15.68
N LEU A 724 4.99 -27.23 15.47
CA LEU A 724 5.48 -28.23 16.41
C LEU A 724 7.00 -28.42 16.36
N ASP A 725 7.64 -28.39 15.20
CA ASP A 725 9.10 -28.45 15.06
C ASP A 725 9.76 -27.33 15.86
N ASN A 726 9.28 -26.09 15.68
CA ASN A 726 9.79 -24.92 16.39
C ASN A 726 9.57 -25.03 17.92
N LEU A 727 8.37 -25.42 18.35
CA LEU A 727 8.07 -25.59 19.77
C LEU A 727 8.88 -26.72 20.42
N ILE A 728 9.13 -27.83 19.71
CA ILE A 728 9.94 -28.95 20.20
C ILE A 728 11.41 -28.52 20.29
N ALA A 729 11.94 -27.86 19.25
CA ALA A 729 13.32 -27.35 19.25
C ALA A 729 13.58 -26.33 20.37
N GLU A 730 12.57 -25.53 20.72
CA GLU A 730 12.59 -24.58 21.83
C GLU A 730 12.30 -25.23 23.21
N ASN A 731 12.10 -26.54 23.27
CA ASN A 731 11.69 -27.29 24.48
C ASN A 731 10.39 -26.78 25.13
N LYS A 732 9.48 -26.20 24.35
CA LYS A 732 8.19 -25.66 24.81
C LYS A 732 7.03 -26.64 24.66
N ALA A 733 7.16 -27.65 23.80
CA ALA A 733 6.17 -28.72 23.66
C ALA A 733 6.85 -30.09 23.78
N LYS A 734 6.16 -31.06 24.39
CA LYS A 734 6.62 -32.46 24.38
C LYS A 734 6.57 -33.00 22.94
N PRO A 735 7.57 -33.77 22.48
CA PRO A 735 7.47 -34.50 21.23
C PRO A 735 6.20 -35.37 21.21
N MET A 736 5.37 -35.21 20.18
CA MET A 736 4.06 -35.87 20.06
C MET A 736 3.73 -36.20 18.61
N VAL A 737 2.88 -37.21 18.41
CA VAL A 737 2.28 -37.50 17.10
C VAL A 737 1.02 -36.64 16.94
N ILE A 738 0.80 -36.06 15.76
CA ILE A 738 -0.47 -35.39 15.43
C ILE A 738 -1.17 -36.15 14.30
N ALA A 739 -2.35 -36.68 14.56
CA ALA A 739 -3.21 -37.30 13.55
C ALA A 739 -4.27 -36.29 13.10
N MET A 740 -4.10 -35.76 11.88
CA MET A 740 -5.01 -34.80 11.24
C MET A 740 -6.05 -35.58 10.43
N LEU A 741 -7.29 -35.58 10.92
CA LEU A 741 -8.36 -36.44 10.41
C LEU A 741 -9.27 -35.70 9.44
N ASP A 742 -9.82 -36.43 8.47
CA ASP A 742 -10.97 -35.95 7.69
C ASP A 742 -12.25 -36.05 8.54
N GLY A 743 -12.80 -34.90 8.92
CA GLY A 743 -14.05 -34.79 9.69
C GLY A 743 -15.31 -34.89 8.84
N ASN A 744 -15.21 -35.03 7.51
CA ASN A 744 -16.35 -35.10 6.62
C ASN A 744 -16.96 -36.51 6.61
N MET A 745 -18.18 -36.65 7.14
CA MET A 745 -18.83 -37.96 7.32
C MET A 745 -19.89 -38.32 6.27
N GLY A 746 -20.17 -37.43 5.30
CA GLY A 746 -21.11 -37.67 4.20
C GLY A 746 -22.59 -37.82 4.61
N ASN A 747 -23.50 -37.62 3.65
CA ASN A 747 -24.88 -38.16 3.57
C ASN A 747 -25.80 -38.25 4.82
N THR A 748 -25.67 -37.33 5.79
CA THR A 748 -26.47 -37.37 7.05
C THR A 748 -27.61 -36.34 7.12
N GLY A 749 -27.93 -35.64 6.01
CA GLY A 749 -29.02 -34.64 5.92
C GLY A 749 -28.69 -33.28 6.56
N GLY A 750 -29.43 -32.21 6.21
CA GLY A 750 -29.23 -30.86 6.77
C GLY A 750 -28.12 -30.02 6.08
N ILE A 751 -27.95 -28.76 6.52
CA ILE A 751 -26.98 -27.82 5.94
C ILE A 751 -25.56 -28.27 6.33
N ALA A 752 -24.72 -28.62 5.34
CA ALA A 752 -23.27 -28.77 5.45
C ALA A 752 -22.71 -29.64 6.62
N GLY A 753 -23.36 -30.76 6.95
CA GLY A 753 -22.83 -31.71 7.96
C GLY A 753 -22.99 -31.28 9.43
N PHE A 754 -23.78 -30.23 9.68
CA PHE A 754 -23.99 -29.61 10.98
C PHE A 754 -25.22 -30.14 11.72
N ASN A 755 -25.33 -31.45 11.89
CA ASN A 755 -26.44 -32.11 12.57
C ASN A 755 -25.95 -33.23 13.52
N GLU A 756 -26.82 -33.72 14.39
CA GLU A 756 -26.45 -34.73 15.39
C GLU A 756 -26.02 -36.08 14.77
N ASN A 757 -26.63 -36.50 13.66
CA ASN A 757 -26.24 -37.75 12.99
C ASN A 757 -24.82 -37.66 12.43
N ALA A 758 -24.42 -36.50 11.89
CA ALA A 758 -23.05 -36.26 11.45
C ALA A 758 -22.06 -36.33 12.62
N LEU A 759 -22.40 -35.72 13.76
CA LEU A 759 -21.56 -35.76 14.96
C LEU A 759 -21.44 -37.19 15.54
N LYS A 760 -22.53 -37.96 15.55
CA LYS A 760 -22.53 -39.39 15.93
C LYS A 760 -21.70 -40.24 14.99
N ALA A 761 -21.81 -40.01 13.68
CA ALA A 761 -21.01 -40.71 12.69
C ALA A 761 -19.51 -40.42 12.89
N PHE A 762 -19.14 -39.16 13.14
CA PHE A 762 -17.77 -38.79 13.43
C PHE A 762 -17.26 -39.41 14.73
N GLU A 763 -18.05 -39.39 15.81
CA GLU A 763 -17.70 -40.06 17.07
C GLU A 763 -17.41 -41.56 16.85
N ASN A 764 -18.24 -42.22 16.04
CA ASN A 764 -18.05 -43.62 15.66
C ASN A 764 -16.76 -43.83 14.85
N GLU A 765 -16.48 -42.95 13.89
CA GLU A 765 -15.24 -42.95 13.11
C GLU A 765 -14.00 -42.79 13.99
N LEU A 766 -14.03 -41.84 14.91
CA LEU A 766 -12.93 -41.57 15.81
C LEU A 766 -12.60 -42.81 16.66
N LYS A 767 -13.61 -43.45 17.25
CA LYS A 767 -13.46 -44.59 18.16
C LYS A 767 -13.12 -45.89 17.45
N ASN A 768 -13.77 -46.18 16.33
CA ASN A 768 -13.72 -47.49 15.69
C ASN A 768 -12.87 -47.52 14.40
N GLY A 769 -12.45 -46.35 13.91
CA GLY A 769 -11.59 -46.20 12.73
C GLY A 769 -10.23 -45.59 13.10
N ALA A 770 -10.23 -44.28 13.35
CA ALA A 770 -9.00 -43.48 13.44
C ALA A 770 -8.10 -43.87 14.63
N ILE A 771 -8.63 -43.93 15.86
CA ILE A 771 -7.82 -44.26 17.05
C ILE A 771 -7.19 -45.66 16.93
N PRO A 772 -7.95 -46.74 16.64
CA PRO A 772 -7.36 -48.07 16.47
C PRO A 772 -6.29 -48.15 15.38
N TYR A 773 -6.48 -47.42 14.26
CA TYR A 773 -5.50 -47.38 13.19
C TYR A 773 -4.20 -46.73 13.64
N VAL A 774 -4.26 -45.55 14.26
CA VAL A 774 -3.06 -44.84 14.73
C VAL A 774 -2.30 -45.68 15.76
N GLU A 775 -3.01 -46.30 16.71
CA GLU A 775 -2.39 -47.11 17.77
C GLU A 775 -1.73 -48.40 17.27
N SER A 776 -2.24 -48.95 16.16
CA SER A 776 -1.68 -50.17 15.57
C SER A 776 -0.51 -49.90 14.63
N ASN A 777 -0.40 -48.68 14.09
CA ASN A 777 0.55 -48.35 13.02
C ASN A 777 1.62 -47.33 13.42
N PHE A 778 1.49 -46.68 14.58
CA PHE A 778 2.42 -45.69 15.10
C PHE A 778 2.88 -46.03 16.52
N LYS A 779 4.08 -45.58 16.90
CA LYS A 779 4.70 -45.74 18.21
C LYS A 779 4.04 -44.77 19.19
N VAL A 780 2.83 -45.10 19.63
CA VAL A 780 2.03 -44.18 20.46
C VAL A 780 1.65 -44.80 21.80
N GLN A 781 1.46 -43.94 22.79
CA GLN A 781 0.86 -44.29 24.08
C GLN A 781 -0.66 -44.32 23.93
N THR A 782 -1.31 -45.37 24.45
CA THR A 782 -2.72 -45.68 24.17
C THR A 782 -3.66 -45.40 25.35
N ASP A 783 -3.15 -44.87 26.46
CA ASP A 783 -3.96 -44.48 27.61
C ASP A 783 -4.46 -43.03 27.48
N ALA A 784 -5.55 -42.72 28.20
CA ALA A 784 -6.20 -41.41 28.12
C ALA A 784 -5.28 -40.24 28.50
N LYS A 785 -4.31 -40.45 29.42
CA LYS A 785 -3.39 -39.39 29.84
C LYS A 785 -2.58 -38.86 28.66
N ASN A 786 -2.30 -39.72 27.69
CA ASN A 786 -1.47 -39.45 26.52
C ASN A 786 -2.28 -39.23 25.23
N ARG A 787 -3.59 -38.98 25.35
CA ARG A 787 -4.48 -38.68 24.22
C ARG A 787 -5.15 -37.32 24.36
N ALA A 788 -5.05 -36.50 23.31
CA ALA A 788 -5.74 -35.22 23.18
C ALA A 788 -6.59 -35.17 21.91
N LEU A 789 -7.68 -34.40 21.94
CA LEU A 789 -8.54 -34.14 20.78
C LEU A 789 -8.77 -32.63 20.62
N ALA A 790 -8.54 -32.08 19.44
CA ALA A 790 -8.83 -30.67 19.18
C ALA A 790 -9.36 -30.43 17.77
N GLY A 791 -10.02 -29.30 17.56
CA GLY A 791 -10.51 -28.94 16.24
C GLY A 791 -11.00 -27.51 16.12
N LEU A 792 -11.00 -27.01 14.89
CA LEU A 792 -11.45 -25.66 14.54
C LEU A 792 -12.88 -25.68 13.98
N SER A 793 -13.70 -24.67 14.29
CA SER A 793 -15.03 -24.48 13.70
C SER A 793 -15.92 -25.74 13.82
N MET A 794 -16.27 -26.40 12.70
CA MET A 794 -16.94 -27.71 12.66
C MET A 794 -16.19 -28.79 13.46
N GLY A 795 -14.86 -28.90 13.30
CA GLY A 795 -14.01 -29.79 14.09
C GLY A 795 -14.03 -29.46 15.58
N GLY A 796 -14.27 -28.20 15.96
CA GLY A 796 -14.49 -27.80 17.35
C GLY A 796 -15.82 -28.34 17.91
N LEU A 797 -16.89 -28.31 17.12
CA LEU A 797 -18.17 -28.94 17.48
C LEU A 797 -18.06 -30.46 17.59
N GLN A 798 -17.33 -31.09 16.67
CA GLN A 798 -17.01 -32.53 16.72
C GLN A 798 -16.20 -32.88 17.97
N THR A 799 -15.23 -32.04 18.33
CA THR A 799 -14.45 -32.16 19.57
C THR A 799 -15.33 -32.05 20.81
N LEU A 800 -16.22 -31.05 20.87
CA LEU A 800 -17.17 -30.88 21.97
C LEU A 800 -18.09 -32.10 22.11
N TYR A 801 -18.60 -32.61 21.00
CA TYR A 801 -19.53 -33.73 21.00
C TYR A 801 -18.85 -35.04 21.40
N ALA A 802 -17.80 -35.44 20.68
CA ALA A 802 -17.13 -36.73 20.87
C ALA A 802 -16.22 -36.72 22.11
N GLY A 803 -15.46 -35.65 22.34
CA GLY A 803 -14.48 -35.56 23.43
C GLY A 803 -15.12 -35.52 24.81
N VAL A 804 -16.22 -34.77 24.98
CA VAL A 804 -16.89 -34.66 26.29
C VAL A 804 -17.62 -35.95 26.65
N LYS A 805 -18.31 -36.57 25.69
CA LYS A 805 -19.04 -37.84 25.91
C LYS A 805 -18.13 -39.02 26.19
N ASN A 806 -16.93 -39.01 25.61
CA ASN A 806 -15.93 -40.05 25.79
C ASN A 806 -14.74 -39.50 26.58
N SER A 807 -15.01 -38.76 27.66
CA SER A 807 -13.97 -38.13 28.48
C SER A 807 -12.98 -39.13 29.07
N ASP A 808 -13.37 -40.39 29.24
CA ASP A 808 -12.49 -41.49 29.65
C ASP A 808 -11.39 -41.82 28.62
N LEU A 809 -11.53 -41.38 27.37
CA LEU A 809 -10.52 -41.59 26.31
C LEU A 809 -9.50 -40.44 26.20
N PHE A 810 -9.74 -39.27 26.79
CA PHE A 810 -8.90 -38.08 26.56
C PHE A 810 -8.56 -37.39 27.88
N SER A 811 -7.34 -36.88 27.99
CA SER A 811 -6.95 -36.02 29.12
C SER A 811 -7.06 -34.53 28.78
N SER A 812 -7.08 -34.20 27.49
CA SER A 812 -7.07 -32.83 26.99
C SER A 812 -7.99 -32.69 25.79
N ILE A 813 -8.80 -31.63 25.75
CA ILE A 813 -9.61 -31.26 24.59
C ILE A 813 -9.44 -29.78 24.22
N GLY A 814 -9.38 -29.47 22.93
CA GLY A 814 -9.17 -28.12 22.40
C GLY A 814 -10.27 -27.70 21.42
N VAL A 815 -11.00 -26.64 21.75
CA VAL A 815 -12.12 -26.13 20.94
C VAL A 815 -11.74 -24.77 20.37
N PHE A 816 -11.41 -24.73 19.07
CA PHE A 816 -10.91 -23.51 18.42
C PHE A 816 -12.03 -22.88 17.58
N SER A 817 -12.30 -21.59 17.82
CA SER A 817 -13.27 -20.79 17.05
C SER A 817 -14.63 -21.49 16.87
N SER A 818 -15.20 -22.00 17.96
CA SER A 818 -16.42 -22.83 17.93
C SER A 818 -17.29 -22.65 19.17
N GLY A 819 -18.51 -23.20 19.14
CA GLY A 819 -19.44 -23.20 20.25
C GLY A 819 -20.79 -23.78 19.87
N TRP A 820 -21.56 -24.25 20.85
CA TRP A 820 -22.93 -24.72 20.61
C TRP A 820 -23.82 -23.57 20.09
N TRP A 821 -24.57 -23.80 19.01
CA TRP A 821 -25.44 -22.77 18.46
C TRP A 821 -26.58 -22.42 19.42
N ALA A 822 -26.66 -21.15 19.79
CA ALA A 822 -27.67 -20.64 20.70
C ALA A 822 -29.10 -20.77 20.14
N ASN A 823 -29.26 -20.75 18.81
CA ASN A 823 -30.54 -20.87 18.13
C ASN A 823 -30.92 -22.32 17.76
N ASN A 824 -30.15 -23.33 18.19
CA ASN A 824 -30.44 -24.74 17.93
C ASN A 824 -30.48 -25.54 19.24
N ALA A 825 -31.55 -25.33 20.02
CA ALA A 825 -31.75 -26.01 21.30
C ALA A 825 -31.86 -27.54 21.15
N THR A 826 -32.39 -28.04 20.04
CA THR A 826 -32.49 -29.48 19.77
C THR A 826 -31.12 -30.15 19.74
N LEU A 827 -30.10 -29.48 19.22
CA LEU A 827 -28.73 -29.99 19.21
C LEU A 827 -28.02 -29.77 20.56
N SER A 828 -28.16 -28.57 21.15
CA SER A 828 -27.34 -28.14 22.29
C SER A 828 -27.88 -28.58 23.66
N ALA A 829 -29.20 -28.61 23.86
CA ALA A 829 -29.78 -28.94 25.16
C ALA A 829 -29.42 -30.36 25.65
N PRO A 830 -29.44 -31.42 24.80
CA PRO A 830 -28.99 -32.75 25.24
C PRO A 830 -27.51 -32.78 25.67
N GLN A 831 -26.66 -31.93 25.10
CA GLN A 831 -25.24 -31.87 25.46
C GLN A 831 -25.06 -31.20 26.83
N TYR A 832 -25.79 -30.11 27.09
CA TYR A 832 -25.77 -29.45 28.39
C TYR A 832 -26.35 -30.34 29.50
N GLU A 833 -27.42 -31.08 29.23
CA GLU A 833 -27.96 -32.05 30.20
C GLU A 833 -26.97 -33.19 30.47
N PHE A 834 -26.29 -33.70 29.43
CA PHE A 834 -25.22 -34.67 29.63
C PHE A 834 -24.09 -34.11 30.50
N MET A 835 -23.62 -32.89 30.21
CA MET A 835 -22.57 -32.23 31.00
C MET A 835 -22.99 -32.01 32.46
N LYS A 836 -24.22 -31.55 32.69
CA LYS A 836 -24.80 -31.36 34.01
C LYS A 836 -24.77 -32.64 34.84
N ASN A 837 -25.17 -33.76 34.24
CA ASN A 837 -25.24 -35.05 34.91
C ASN A 837 -23.85 -35.69 35.12
N ASN A 838 -22.80 -35.22 34.44
CA ASN A 838 -21.47 -35.83 34.44
C ASN A 838 -20.34 -34.85 34.81
N ALA A 839 -20.64 -33.67 35.34
CA ALA A 839 -19.67 -32.59 35.54
C ALA A 839 -18.44 -33.01 36.36
N ALA A 840 -18.63 -33.77 37.43
CA ALA A 840 -17.54 -34.27 38.26
C ALA A 840 -16.60 -35.23 37.50
N ILE A 841 -17.18 -36.13 36.68
CA ILE A 841 -16.42 -37.08 35.86
C ILE A 841 -15.67 -36.35 34.76
N ILE A 842 -16.32 -35.42 34.06
CA ILE A 842 -15.72 -34.60 33.00
C ILE A 842 -14.52 -33.83 33.56
N ASN A 843 -14.71 -33.12 34.69
CA ASN A 843 -13.64 -32.35 35.34
C ASN A 843 -12.51 -33.23 35.90
N SER A 844 -12.80 -34.50 36.22
CA SER A 844 -11.79 -35.46 36.66
C SER A 844 -10.97 -35.98 35.48
N ASN A 845 -11.63 -36.38 34.40
CA ASN A 845 -10.98 -37.00 33.25
C ASN A 845 -10.24 -35.96 32.38
N ILE A 846 -10.92 -34.86 32.03
CA ILE A 846 -10.36 -33.79 31.20
C ILE A 846 -9.57 -32.81 32.08
N LYS A 847 -8.25 -32.98 32.13
CA LYS A 847 -7.34 -32.10 32.87
C LYS A 847 -7.11 -30.76 32.17
N ASN A 848 -7.23 -30.73 30.85
CA ASN A 848 -7.06 -29.52 30.06
C ASN A 848 -8.20 -29.36 29.05
N PHE A 849 -9.28 -28.70 29.46
CA PHE A 849 -10.34 -28.26 28.55
C PHE A 849 -9.98 -26.85 28.08
N TRP A 850 -9.50 -26.73 26.86
CA TRP A 850 -9.06 -25.47 26.27
C TRP A 850 -10.08 -24.96 25.25
N ILE A 851 -10.48 -23.70 25.39
CA ILE A 851 -11.33 -22.98 24.45
C ILE A 851 -10.54 -21.80 23.91
N SER A 852 -10.47 -21.69 22.58
CA SER A 852 -9.91 -20.53 21.91
C SER A 852 -10.92 -19.88 20.97
N MET A 853 -10.82 -18.57 20.78
CA MET A 853 -11.66 -17.81 19.85
C MET A 853 -10.88 -16.69 19.16
N GLY A 854 -11.30 -16.36 17.93
CA GLY A 854 -10.98 -15.07 17.32
C GLY A 854 -11.59 -13.90 18.08
N GLY A 855 -11.40 -12.68 17.58
CA GLY A 855 -12.08 -11.50 18.09
C GLY A 855 -13.59 -11.49 17.81
N LYS A 856 -14.24 -10.35 18.05
CA LYS A 856 -15.69 -10.16 17.83
C LYS A 856 -16.14 -10.38 16.38
N GLU A 857 -15.21 -10.28 15.46
CA GLU A 857 -15.36 -10.53 14.03
C GLU A 857 -15.48 -12.02 13.68
N ASP A 858 -15.14 -12.94 14.61
CA ASP A 858 -15.34 -14.37 14.41
C ASP A 858 -16.84 -14.70 14.45
N ILE A 859 -17.31 -15.45 13.44
CA ILE A 859 -18.71 -15.83 13.29
C ILE A 859 -19.22 -16.72 14.44
N ALA A 860 -18.32 -17.38 15.17
CA ALA A 860 -18.65 -18.25 16.31
C ALA A 860 -18.59 -17.52 17.66
N TYR A 861 -18.18 -16.25 17.70
CA TYR A 861 -17.88 -15.50 18.94
C TYR A 861 -19.04 -15.52 19.95
N GLU A 862 -20.24 -15.17 19.52
CA GLU A 862 -21.41 -15.13 20.41
C GLU A 862 -21.86 -16.53 20.86
N ASN A 863 -21.77 -17.53 19.98
CA ASN A 863 -22.09 -18.91 20.36
C ASN A 863 -21.12 -19.44 21.42
N CYS A 864 -19.83 -19.13 21.30
CA CYS A 864 -18.83 -19.49 22.29
C CYS A 864 -19.10 -18.82 23.64
N LYS A 865 -19.38 -17.51 23.66
CA LYS A 865 -19.73 -16.80 24.90
C LYS A 865 -20.92 -17.42 25.62
N ILE A 866 -21.98 -17.76 24.87
CA ILE A 866 -23.17 -18.41 25.43
C ILE A 866 -22.82 -19.78 26.00
N MET A 867 -22.02 -20.57 25.27
CA MET A 867 -21.54 -21.87 25.73
C MET A 867 -20.69 -21.77 27.00
N MET A 868 -19.75 -20.83 27.07
CA MET A 868 -18.91 -20.61 28.25
C MET A 868 -19.75 -20.21 29.47
N SER A 869 -20.72 -19.30 29.29
CA SER A 869 -21.66 -18.96 30.36
C SER A 869 -22.46 -20.17 30.86
N LYS A 870 -22.83 -21.09 29.96
CA LYS A 870 -23.45 -22.37 30.34
C LYS A 870 -22.47 -23.29 31.07
N PHE A 871 -21.21 -23.36 30.65
CA PHE A 871 -20.19 -24.15 31.34
C PHE A 871 -19.96 -23.64 32.77
N ASP A 872 -19.93 -22.32 32.96
CA ASP A 872 -19.84 -21.69 34.28
C ASP A 872 -21.03 -22.09 35.16
N GLN A 873 -22.26 -22.05 34.63
CA GLN A 873 -23.47 -22.47 35.34
C GLN A 873 -23.45 -23.96 35.72
N LEU A 874 -22.85 -24.80 34.88
CA LEU A 874 -22.77 -26.26 35.08
C LEU A 874 -21.54 -26.69 35.89
N GLY A 875 -20.64 -25.77 36.23
CA GLY A 875 -19.39 -26.07 36.95
C GLY A 875 -18.38 -26.87 36.11
N ILE A 876 -18.43 -26.78 34.78
CA ILE A 876 -17.43 -27.39 33.89
C ILE A 876 -16.18 -26.51 33.87
N LYS A 877 -15.01 -27.09 34.17
CA LYS A 877 -13.74 -26.36 34.23
C LYS A 877 -13.13 -26.26 32.85
N TYR A 878 -12.75 -25.04 32.45
CA TYR A 878 -12.06 -24.78 31.18
C TYR A 878 -11.04 -23.64 31.32
N LYS A 879 -10.17 -23.52 30.32
CA LYS A 879 -9.29 -22.36 30.07
C LYS A 879 -9.77 -21.68 28.80
N TYR A 880 -9.67 -20.36 28.77
CA TYR A 880 -10.04 -19.55 27.61
C TYR A 880 -8.85 -18.72 27.12
N SER A 881 -8.71 -18.65 25.79
CA SER A 881 -7.74 -17.80 25.09
C SER A 881 -8.45 -17.06 23.95
N GLU A 882 -8.12 -15.80 23.75
CA GLU A 882 -8.64 -15.00 22.64
C GLU A 882 -7.47 -14.42 21.84
N TYR A 883 -7.57 -14.45 20.51
CA TYR A 883 -6.59 -13.84 19.61
C TYR A 883 -7.29 -12.89 18.64
N PRO A 884 -6.77 -11.67 18.40
CA PRO A 884 -7.36 -10.76 17.43
C PRO A 884 -7.44 -11.39 16.03
N GLY A 885 -8.60 -11.31 15.38
CA GLY A 885 -8.82 -11.90 14.05
C GLY A 885 -10.21 -12.53 13.90
N GLY A 886 -10.65 -12.69 12.65
CA GLY A 886 -11.90 -13.37 12.31
C GLY A 886 -11.75 -14.88 12.21
N HIS A 887 -12.76 -15.51 11.64
CA HIS A 887 -12.85 -16.96 11.47
C HIS A 887 -11.88 -17.48 10.39
N THR A 888 -10.57 -17.50 10.70
CA THR A 888 -9.49 -17.60 9.71
C THR A 888 -8.27 -18.38 10.23
N TRP A 889 -7.49 -18.94 9.32
CA TRP A 889 -6.28 -19.72 9.62
C TRP A 889 -5.23 -19.04 10.51
N PRO A 890 -4.97 -17.72 10.44
CA PRO A 890 -4.07 -17.05 11.36
C PRO A 890 -4.45 -17.24 12.84
N VAL A 891 -5.74 -17.20 13.16
CA VAL A 891 -6.26 -17.46 14.51
C VAL A 891 -6.00 -18.91 14.90
N TRP A 892 -6.32 -19.87 14.03
CA TRP A 892 -6.18 -21.30 14.33
C TRP A 892 -4.73 -21.76 14.46
N ARG A 893 -3.81 -21.17 13.69
CA ARG A 893 -2.35 -21.36 13.87
C ARG A 893 -1.92 -20.91 15.26
N HIS A 894 -2.37 -19.72 15.67
CA HIS A 894 -2.09 -19.21 17.01
C HIS A 894 -2.70 -20.11 18.10
N ASP A 895 -3.91 -20.61 17.90
CA ASP A 895 -4.57 -21.52 18.84
C ASP A 895 -3.78 -22.81 19.06
N LEU A 896 -3.31 -23.45 17.98
CA LEU A 896 -2.43 -24.62 18.08
C LEU A 896 -1.11 -24.27 18.79
N PHE A 897 -0.51 -23.13 18.46
CA PHE A 897 0.73 -22.65 19.09
C PHE A 897 0.59 -22.45 20.60
N ARG A 898 -0.59 -21.99 21.07
CA ARG A 898 -0.88 -21.83 22.51
C ARG A 898 -1.28 -23.14 23.18
N PHE A 899 -1.99 -24.00 22.47
CA PHE A 899 -2.52 -25.25 23.01
C PHE A 899 -1.45 -26.34 23.14
N ALA A 900 -0.62 -26.55 22.11
CA ALA A 900 0.36 -27.65 22.07
C ALA A 900 1.33 -27.67 23.27
N PRO A 901 1.87 -26.53 23.76
CA PRO A 901 2.70 -26.49 24.97
C PRO A 901 2.01 -26.96 26.25
N SER A 902 0.68 -26.88 26.30
CA SER A 902 -0.10 -27.26 27.49
C SER A 902 -0.41 -28.76 27.57
N LEU A 903 -0.12 -29.52 26.51
CA LEU A 903 -0.48 -30.93 26.39
C LEU A 903 0.49 -31.85 27.11
N PHE A 904 -0.07 -32.92 27.68
CA PHE A 904 0.65 -34.08 28.24
C PHE A 904 1.63 -33.75 29.38
N ASN A 905 1.44 -32.62 30.06
CA ASN A 905 2.28 -32.16 31.16
C ASN A 905 2.03 -32.91 32.47
#